data_AF-A0A2V3UKK4-F1
#
_entry.id   AF-A0A2V3UKK4-F1
#
_cell.length_a   1.000
_cell.length_b   1.000
_cell.length_c   1.000
_cell.angle_alpha   90.00
_cell.angle_beta   90.00
_cell.angle_gamma   90.00
#
_symmetry.space_group_name_H-M   'P 1'
#
loop_
_entity.id
_entity.type
_entity.pdbx_description
1 polymer ?
#
loop_
_entity_poly.entity_id
_entity_poly.type
_entity_poly.pdbx_seq_one_letter_code
_entity_poly.pdbx_strand_id
1 'polypeptide(L)'
;MGGGFGDTQPFRTAAGGLIDRNRPRDFTFDGRRLTGFHGDTLASALLANGVRLVGRSFKYHRPRGILSAGSEEPNALVELRSGARREPNTRATMAELYEGLEATSQNRWPSLAVDALSVNALLSPVFAAGFYYKTFMWPASLWERLYEPMIRRAAGLGRAADAPDPDTYDRAHAHCDVLVIGGGPAGLSAALTAGRSGARVILVDEDFATGGRLLAERREIGGASGSEWAARAVAELESLPEVRILTRTTLFGVYDHGAYGAVERVSDHLAVPAAHAPRQRLWRIVARRAVLAAGAIERPHVFGGNDRPGVMLAGAVRTYLNRYGVRPGHRSAVFTSSDDGWRTAADILAAGGGLAAVIDTRPSVPPALRRMAEAAGARVVAGGYVAGTKGHLGLSAIQVVDGYHSTETIPCDGLAMANGWNPVVHLDSHLSRRPVWDEAIHAFVPGTLPSGMQAAGAAAGRFTLADCLETGARAGAEAASECGFTATPEAAAKTDPESVDHTPLWRAPKPRGKAFVDFQNDVAASDVELAHREGFRAVELLKRYTTLGMATDQGKTSNLAGLSIMAELTGKGIPSVGTTVFRPPFTPVAIGAFAGHHRGKDFRATRHVPSHAWAEENGCVFVETGLWLRPAYFSRAGETDWLDTVVREVETVRARVGLCDVTTLGKIDIQGRDVLTFIERVCANPFATLPVGKARYAVLLREDGFVMDDGTIARLGETHYVMTASTANAGRVMQHLEFCRQWLWPELDVQLASVSEQWAHYAVAGPRARDTLRRIVDPGFDISNEAFPFLACAEVTVGGGIPARLFRISFSGELAYELAVPAAYGDAAWRAIMQAGLPYGITAYGSEALSVMRIEKGHAAGPEINGQTTARDLGLGGMLAKKKDYIGRLMKERPALVDPDRPVLAGFRPVDPSARLRAGAHFLGRDAEPSLEADEGVMTSVAYSPSLKTWIGIGLIRRGPERHGERVRAYDPVRGAEIEVEICSAVFVDPREEKLRV
;
A
#
# COMPACT_ATOMS: atom_id res chain seq x y z
N MET A 1 -31.62 24.24 -45.16
CA MET A 1 -31.60 25.52 -44.43
C MET A 1 -30.87 25.30 -43.12
N GLY A 2 -29.62 25.76 -43.05
CA GLY A 2 -28.75 25.59 -41.88
C GLY A 2 -29.07 26.62 -40.80
N GLY A 3 -29.32 26.13 -39.59
CA GLY A 3 -29.23 26.92 -38.36
C GLY A 3 -27.83 26.74 -37.79
N GLY A 4 -27.04 27.81 -37.77
CA GLY A 4 -25.69 27.81 -37.20
C GLY A 4 -25.72 27.55 -35.69
N PHE A 5 -24.86 26.63 -35.24
CA PHE A 5 -24.44 26.53 -33.84
C PHE A 5 -23.63 27.80 -33.49
N GLY A 6 -24.32 28.85 -33.02
CA GLY A 6 -23.66 30.04 -32.49
C GLY A 6 -22.89 29.73 -31.20
N ASP A 7 -21.60 30.10 -31.18
CA ASP A 7 -20.65 30.19 -30.05
C ASP A 7 -20.94 29.35 -28.79
N THR A 8 -20.63 28.04 -28.84
CA THR A 8 -20.70 27.16 -27.66
C THR A 8 -19.44 27.19 -26.79
N GLN A 9 -18.31 27.73 -27.26
CA GLN A 9 -17.04 27.82 -26.52
C GLN A 9 -16.32 29.18 -26.77
N PRO A 10 -16.63 30.24 -26.01
CA PRO A 10 -16.18 31.61 -26.32
C PRO A 10 -14.66 31.84 -26.22
N PHE A 11 -13.94 30.95 -25.53
CA PHE A 11 -12.49 31.06 -25.34
C PHE A 11 -11.69 30.11 -26.26
N ARG A 12 -12.36 29.20 -26.98
CA ARG A 12 -11.70 28.33 -27.97
C ARG A 12 -11.28 29.17 -29.18
N THR A 13 -10.09 28.92 -29.71
CA THR A 13 -9.63 29.49 -30.97
C THR A 13 -10.34 28.83 -32.15
N ALA A 14 -10.51 29.57 -33.25
CA ALA A 14 -11.17 29.05 -34.46
C ALA A 14 -10.42 27.86 -35.10
N ALA A 15 -9.08 27.85 -34.99
CA ALA A 15 -8.20 26.81 -35.51
C ALA A 15 -7.02 26.56 -34.55
N GLY A 16 -6.24 25.51 -34.81
CA GLY A 16 -5.12 25.08 -33.97
C GLY A 16 -5.53 24.18 -32.81
N GLY A 17 -4.54 23.85 -31.97
CA GLY A 17 -4.63 22.80 -30.95
C GLY A 17 -4.43 21.40 -31.52
N LEU A 18 -3.95 20.48 -30.69
CA LEU A 18 -3.83 19.05 -30.89
C LEU A 18 -5.09 18.31 -30.39
N ILE A 19 -6.26 18.81 -30.80
CA ILE A 19 -7.57 18.27 -30.44
C ILE A 19 -8.32 17.82 -31.70
N ASP A 20 -9.17 16.81 -31.58
CA ASP A 20 -10.02 16.37 -32.67
C ASP A 20 -11.37 17.10 -32.63
N ARG A 21 -11.45 18.18 -33.41
CA ARG A 21 -12.65 19.03 -33.53
C ARG A 21 -13.85 18.33 -34.17
N ASN A 22 -13.66 17.16 -34.79
CA ASN A 22 -14.75 16.36 -35.36
C ASN A 22 -15.35 15.37 -34.34
N ARG A 23 -14.73 15.24 -33.16
CA ARG A 23 -15.18 14.34 -32.10
C ARG A 23 -15.50 15.14 -30.83
N PRO A 24 -16.64 15.85 -30.80
CA PRO A 24 -17.09 16.55 -29.60
C PRO A 24 -17.35 15.56 -28.46
N ARG A 25 -17.19 16.04 -27.23
CA ARG A 25 -17.45 15.31 -25.98
C ARG A 25 -18.36 16.11 -25.09
N ASP A 26 -19.49 15.56 -24.69
CA ASP A 26 -20.34 16.20 -23.69
C ASP A 26 -19.89 15.80 -22.28
N PHE A 27 -19.91 16.77 -21.36
CA PHE A 27 -19.57 16.55 -19.97
C PHE A 27 -20.38 17.49 -19.06
N THR A 28 -20.35 17.23 -17.76
CA THR A 28 -20.98 18.11 -16.77
C THR A 28 -19.99 18.60 -15.74
N PHE A 29 -20.10 19.88 -15.40
CA PHE A 29 -19.39 20.49 -14.28
C PHE A 29 -20.38 21.23 -13.40
N ASP A 30 -20.47 20.83 -12.12
CA ASP A 30 -21.43 21.41 -11.17
C ASP A 30 -22.89 21.35 -11.64
N GLY A 31 -23.25 20.27 -12.33
CA GLY A 31 -24.58 20.07 -12.90
C GLY A 31 -24.86 20.86 -14.19
N ARG A 32 -23.93 21.72 -14.64
CA ARG A 32 -24.03 22.41 -15.93
C ARG A 32 -23.44 21.55 -17.03
N ARG A 33 -24.23 21.29 -18.09
CA ARG A 33 -23.76 20.63 -19.31
C ARG A 33 -22.86 21.56 -20.12
N LEU A 34 -21.71 21.04 -20.53
CA LEU A 34 -20.69 21.71 -21.32
C LEU A 34 -20.20 20.76 -22.41
N THR A 35 -19.51 21.30 -23.41
CA THR A 35 -18.94 20.49 -24.52
C THR A 35 -17.45 20.75 -24.61
N GLY A 36 -16.67 19.72 -24.93
CA GLY A 36 -15.25 19.74 -25.25
C GLY A 36 -14.96 18.90 -26.49
N PHE A 37 -13.70 18.55 -26.72
CA PHE A 37 -13.27 17.71 -27.84
C PHE A 37 -12.39 16.57 -27.35
N HIS A 38 -12.32 15.49 -28.13
CA HIS A 38 -11.32 14.45 -27.90
C HIS A 38 -9.91 15.05 -27.95
N GLY A 39 -9.09 14.73 -26.96
CA GLY A 39 -7.77 15.34 -26.74
C GLY A 39 -7.78 16.52 -25.76
N ASP A 40 -8.94 16.99 -25.30
CA ASP A 40 -9.02 17.92 -24.17
C ASP A 40 -8.75 17.20 -22.83
N THR A 41 -8.21 17.95 -21.88
CA THR A 41 -8.37 17.68 -20.45
C THR A 41 -9.58 18.42 -19.90
N LEU A 42 -10.11 18.03 -18.75
CA LEU A 42 -11.19 18.75 -18.07
C LEU A 42 -10.85 20.24 -17.88
N ALA A 43 -9.62 20.58 -17.48
CA ALA A 43 -9.19 21.97 -17.33
C ALA A 43 -9.26 22.76 -18.66
N SER A 44 -8.75 22.18 -19.75
CA SER A 44 -8.79 22.83 -21.07
C SER A 44 -10.21 23.04 -21.57
N ALA A 45 -11.10 22.07 -21.36
CA ALA A 45 -12.50 22.16 -21.74
C ALA A 45 -13.26 23.19 -20.88
N LEU A 46 -12.99 23.26 -19.57
CA LEU A 46 -13.55 24.28 -18.68
C LEU A 46 -13.16 25.69 -19.14
N LEU A 47 -11.87 25.93 -19.41
CA LEU A 47 -11.40 27.22 -19.92
C LEU A 47 -12.03 27.58 -21.26
N ALA A 48 -12.15 26.64 -22.20
CA ALA A 48 -12.78 26.87 -23.51
C ALA A 48 -14.24 27.35 -23.39
N ASN A 49 -14.95 26.86 -22.38
CA ASN A 49 -16.33 27.25 -22.04
C ASN A 49 -16.40 28.51 -21.15
N GLY A 50 -15.28 29.18 -20.87
CA GLY A 50 -15.21 30.39 -20.05
C GLY A 50 -15.32 30.17 -18.55
N VAL A 51 -15.16 28.93 -18.08
CA VAL A 51 -15.16 28.59 -16.65
C VAL A 51 -13.77 28.87 -16.08
N ARG A 52 -13.63 30.01 -15.40
CA ARG A 52 -12.39 30.44 -14.74
C ARG A 52 -12.35 30.09 -13.25
N LEU A 53 -13.50 30.07 -12.60
CA LEU A 53 -13.66 29.70 -11.19
C LEU A 53 -13.92 28.20 -11.10
N VAL A 54 -12.98 27.45 -10.54
CA VAL A 54 -13.04 25.97 -10.48
C VAL A 54 -13.12 25.47 -9.04
N GLY A 55 -12.62 26.24 -8.07
CA GLY A 55 -12.59 25.83 -6.67
C GLY A 55 -12.57 26.98 -5.70
N ARG A 56 -12.50 26.64 -4.42
CA ARG A 56 -12.39 27.55 -3.28
C ARG A 56 -11.22 27.11 -2.41
N SER A 57 -10.44 28.08 -1.93
CA SER A 57 -9.23 27.81 -1.17
C SER A 57 -9.53 27.16 0.18
N PHE A 58 -8.61 26.32 0.66
CA PHE A 58 -8.81 25.45 1.83
C PHE A 58 -9.25 26.21 3.10
N LYS A 59 -8.55 27.29 3.44
CA LYS A 59 -8.69 27.97 4.73
C LYS A 59 -9.53 29.23 4.63
N TYR A 60 -9.28 30.03 3.59
CA TYR A 60 -9.91 31.34 3.42
C TYR A 60 -11.13 31.32 2.50
N HIS A 61 -11.47 30.19 1.87
CA HIS A 61 -12.54 30.09 0.88
C HIS A 61 -12.44 31.14 -0.24
N ARG A 62 -11.21 31.48 -0.62
CA ARG A 62 -10.96 32.46 -1.69
C ARG A 62 -11.25 31.82 -3.05
N PRO A 63 -11.80 32.57 -4.02
CA PRO A 63 -12.01 32.06 -5.38
C PRO A 63 -10.70 31.54 -5.98
N ARG A 64 -10.70 30.31 -6.51
CA ARG A 64 -9.53 29.69 -7.16
C ARG A 64 -9.85 29.26 -8.59
N GLY A 65 -8.90 29.53 -9.48
CA GLY A 65 -8.93 29.08 -10.86
C GLY A 65 -7.75 28.16 -11.17
N ILE A 66 -7.73 27.64 -12.39
CA ILE A 66 -6.62 26.82 -12.91
C ILE A 66 -5.34 27.66 -12.89
N LEU A 67 -4.25 27.10 -12.37
CA LEU A 67 -2.95 27.77 -12.27
C LEU A 67 -1.95 27.20 -13.29
N SER A 68 -1.99 25.89 -13.53
CA SER A 68 -1.01 25.15 -14.32
C SER A 68 -1.68 24.28 -15.41
N ALA A 69 -0.93 23.36 -16.01
CA ALA A 69 -1.43 22.46 -17.06
C ALA A 69 -0.98 20.99 -16.91
N GLY A 70 -0.39 20.63 -15.76
CA GLY A 70 0.11 19.28 -15.47
C GLY A 70 -0.18 18.81 -14.05
N SER A 71 0.64 17.88 -13.55
CA SER A 71 0.51 17.25 -12.24
C SER A 71 0.87 18.18 -11.06
N GLU A 72 1.45 19.34 -11.36
CA GLU A 72 1.76 20.43 -10.43
C GLU A 72 0.57 21.32 -10.06
N GLU A 73 -0.62 21.12 -10.64
CA GLU A 73 -1.81 21.93 -10.38
C GLU A 73 -2.23 21.89 -8.89
N PRO A 74 -2.29 23.04 -8.18
CA PRO A 74 -2.65 23.10 -6.77
C PRO A 74 -4.09 23.55 -6.50
N ASN A 75 -4.79 24.17 -7.46
CA ASN A 75 -6.08 24.83 -7.26
C ASN A 75 -7.26 24.04 -7.84
N ALA A 76 -7.16 23.61 -9.09
CA ALA A 76 -8.25 23.01 -9.87
C ALA A 76 -8.46 21.52 -9.52
N LEU A 77 -8.80 21.25 -8.26
CA LEU A 77 -9.14 19.94 -7.73
C LEU A 77 -10.66 19.73 -7.76
N VAL A 78 -11.10 18.62 -8.32
CA VAL A 78 -12.50 18.27 -8.52
C VAL A 78 -12.81 16.87 -8.00
N GLU A 79 -14.08 16.64 -7.67
CA GLU A 79 -14.61 15.29 -7.50
C GLU A 79 -15.08 14.78 -8.86
N LEU A 80 -14.59 13.61 -9.27
CA LEU A 80 -15.08 12.91 -10.45
C LEU A 80 -16.06 11.79 -10.07
N ARG A 81 -16.98 11.51 -11.00
CA ARG A 81 -17.93 10.39 -10.94
C ARG A 81 -18.87 10.49 -9.72
N SER A 82 -19.70 9.46 -9.54
CA SER A 82 -20.71 9.40 -8.49
C SER A 82 -20.79 8.00 -7.85
N GLY A 83 -21.59 7.88 -6.77
CA GLY A 83 -21.79 6.63 -6.06
C GLY A 83 -20.48 6.01 -5.53
N ALA A 84 -20.32 4.70 -5.74
CA ALA A 84 -19.16 3.92 -5.30
C ALA A 84 -17.86 4.23 -6.07
N ARG A 85 -17.96 4.87 -7.24
CA ARG A 85 -16.82 5.25 -8.10
C ARG A 85 -16.32 6.68 -7.87
N ARG A 86 -16.89 7.39 -6.90
CA ARG A 86 -16.53 8.78 -6.57
C ARG A 86 -15.03 8.88 -6.27
N GLU A 87 -14.36 9.80 -6.95
CA GLU A 87 -12.93 10.07 -6.80
C GLU A 87 -12.72 11.54 -6.40
N PRO A 88 -12.28 11.82 -5.16
CA PRO A 88 -12.00 13.18 -4.73
C PRO A 88 -10.57 13.62 -5.10
N ASN A 89 -10.37 14.94 -5.15
CA ASN A 89 -9.08 15.61 -5.36
C ASN A 89 -8.41 15.26 -6.69
N THR A 90 -9.18 14.92 -7.72
CA THR A 90 -8.63 14.73 -9.06
C THR A 90 -8.26 16.10 -9.63
N ARG A 91 -7.06 16.20 -10.23
CA ARG A 91 -6.64 17.42 -10.91
C ARG A 91 -7.33 17.52 -12.26
N ALA A 92 -8.07 18.61 -12.48
CA ALA A 92 -8.71 18.86 -13.77
C ALA A 92 -7.71 18.91 -14.93
N THR A 93 -6.45 19.27 -14.66
CA THR A 93 -5.35 19.31 -15.63
C THR A 93 -4.89 17.93 -16.10
N MET A 94 -5.09 16.88 -15.29
CA MET A 94 -4.66 15.50 -15.60
C MET A 94 -5.83 14.59 -15.98
N ALA A 95 -7.07 15.05 -15.83
CA ALA A 95 -8.26 14.30 -16.20
C ALA A 95 -8.53 14.45 -17.72
N GLU A 96 -8.24 13.40 -18.48
CA GLU A 96 -8.60 13.30 -19.91
C GLU A 96 -10.13 13.35 -20.06
N LEU A 97 -10.61 14.18 -20.99
CA LEU A 97 -12.04 14.35 -21.21
C LEU A 97 -12.60 13.15 -21.98
N TYR A 98 -13.63 12.52 -21.41
CA TYR A 98 -14.38 11.44 -22.06
C TYR A 98 -15.87 11.75 -22.08
N GLU A 99 -16.60 11.00 -22.91
CA GLU A 99 -18.05 11.17 -23.09
C GLU A 99 -18.81 10.97 -21.78
N GLY A 100 -19.64 11.94 -21.40
CA GLY A 100 -20.44 11.87 -20.18
C GLY A 100 -19.65 12.02 -18.89
N LEU A 101 -18.42 12.56 -18.94
CA LEU A 101 -17.65 12.86 -17.73
C LEU A 101 -18.46 13.77 -16.78
N GLU A 102 -18.55 13.38 -15.51
CA GLU A 102 -19.19 14.17 -14.45
C GLU A 102 -18.13 14.66 -13.47
N ALA A 103 -18.06 15.98 -13.27
CA ALA A 103 -17.17 16.63 -12.32
C ALA A 103 -17.92 17.61 -11.42
N THR A 104 -17.53 17.66 -10.14
CA THR A 104 -18.07 18.62 -9.17
C THR A 104 -16.93 19.36 -8.49
N SER A 105 -17.08 20.67 -8.32
CA SER A 105 -16.12 21.49 -7.60
C SER A 105 -16.18 21.27 -6.09
N GLN A 106 -15.03 21.50 -5.47
CA GLN A 106 -14.72 21.13 -4.11
C GLN A 106 -14.71 22.33 -3.15
N ASN A 107 -14.89 22.04 -1.85
CA ASN A 107 -14.77 22.99 -0.74
C ASN A 107 -15.64 24.27 -0.86
N ARG A 108 -16.90 24.13 -1.24
CA ARG A 108 -17.84 25.24 -1.49
C ARG A 108 -19.19 25.03 -0.82
N TRP A 109 -19.85 26.12 -0.37
CA TRP A 109 -21.26 26.04 0.05
C TRP A 109 -22.01 27.38 -0.04
N PRO A 110 -23.20 27.45 -0.65
CA PRO A 110 -23.87 26.40 -1.41
C PRO A 110 -23.29 26.21 -2.83
N SER A 111 -22.53 27.18 -3.37
CA SER A 111 -22.00 27.13 -4.75
C SER A 111 -20.63 27.81 -4.86
N LEU A 112 -19.97 27.68 -6.02
CA LEU A 112 -18.70 28.38 -6.25
C LEU A 112 -18.88 29.90 -6.26
N ALA A 113 -19.95 30.43 -6.83
CA ALA A 113 -20.15 31.88 -6.96
C ALA A 113 -20.58 32.51 -5.63
N VAL A 114 -21.42 31.80 -4.87
CA VAL A 114 -21.95 32.21 -3.57
C VAL A 114 -21.49 31.19 -2.53
N ASP A 115 -20.42 31.52 -1.82
CA ASP A 115 -19.82 30.69 -0.76
C ASP A 115 -19.95 31.39 0.60
N ALA A 116 -20.77 30.86 1.51
CA ALA A 116 -21.00 31.47 2.81
C ALA A 116 -19.76 31.42 3.71
N LEU A 117 -18.87 30.44 3.50
CA LEU A 117 -17.63 30.31 4.26
C LEU A 117 -16.56 31.33 3.83
N SER A 118 -16.81 32.09 2.76
CA SER A 118 -15.94 33.22 2.37
C SER A 118 -15.86 34.33 3.43
N VAL A 119 -16.79 34.37 4.39
CA VAL A 119 -16.71 35.23 5.58
C VAL A 119 -15.43 34.95 6.39
N ASN A 120 -14.87 33.74 6.34
CA ASN A 120 -13.60 33.41 6.99
C ASN A 120 -12.45 34.32 6.56
N ALA A 121 -12.51 34.89 5.34
CA ALA A 121 -11.52 35.84 4.86
C ALA A 121 -11.49 37.15 5.69
N LEU A 122 -12.63 37.58 6.24
CA LEU A 122 -12.72 38.76 7.12
C LEU A 122 -12.04 38.52 8.47
N LEU A 123 -12.03 37.26 8.93
CA LEU A 123 -11.34 36.82 10.16
C LEU A 123 -9.89 36.37 9.90
N SER A 124 -9.35 36.60 8.70
CA SER A 124 -8.03 36.11 8.33
C SER A 124 -6.85 36.56 9.22
N PRO A 125 -6.88 37.69 9.96
CA PRO A 125 -5.84 38.00 10.96
C PRO A 125 -5.82 37.03 12.15
N VAL A 126 -6.96 36.40 12.48
CA VAL A 126 -7.10 35.43 13.58
C VAL A 126 -6.59 34.06 13.13
N PHE A 127 -6.86 33.68 11.88
CA PHE A 127 -6.39 32.44 11.29
C PHE A 127 -4.94 32.54 10.78
N ALA A 128 -3.97 32.97 11.58
CA ALA A 128 -2.56 32.94 11.17
C ALA A 128 -2.01 31.50 11.15
N ALA A 129 -0.81 31.28 10.58
CA ALA A 129 -0.09 30.01 10.78
C ALA A 129 0.03 29.68 12.28
N GLY A 130 -0.13 28.40 12.63
CA GLY A 130 -0.09 27.94 14.01
C GLY A 130 -1.33 28.22 14.89
N PHE A 131 -2.35 28.93 14.40
CA PHE A 131 -3.57 29.27 15.16
C PHE A 131 -4.21 28.06 15.85
N TYR A 132 -4.31 26.95 15.13
CA TYR A 132 -4.94 25.73 15.63
C TYR A 132 -4.27 25.14 16.87
N TYR A 133 -2.93 25.11 16.84
CA TYR A 133 -2.12 24.63 17.94
C TYR A 133 -2.25 25.53 19.17
N LYS A 134 -2.64 26.80 19.00
CA LYS A 134 -2.75 27.77 20.09
C LYS A 134 -4.16 27.83 20.69
N THR A 135 -5.20 27.51 19.91
CA THR A 135 -6.58 27.81 20.30
C THR A 135 -7.44 26.58 20.62
N PHE A 136 -7.23 25.43 19.97
CA PHE A 136 -8.15 24.29 20.08
C PHE A 136 -7.65 23.11 20.93
N MET A 137 -6.50 23.24 21.60
CA MET A 137 -5.95 22.14 22.44
C MET A 137 -6.47 22.13 23.88
N TRP A 138 -7.25 23.14 24.30
CA TRP A 138 -7.71 23.26 25.68
C TRP A 138 -9.16 23.79 25.77
N PRO A 139 -10.02 23.23 26.65
CA PRO A 139 -9.83 22.01 27.45
C PRO A 139 -9.90 20.73 26.61
N ALA A 140 -9.19 19.67 27.03
CA ALA A 140 -9.09 18.40 26.29
C ALA A 140 -10.47 17.75 26.00
N SER A 141 -11.45 17.89 26.89
CA SER A 141 -12.80 17.35 26.71
C SER A 141 -13.58 18.01 25.56
N LEU A 142 -13.26 19.26 25.20
CA LEU A 142 -13.86 19.95 24.06
C LEU A 142 -13.21 19.55 22.74
N TRP A 143 -11.97 19.04 22.75
CA TRP A 143 -11.32 18.54 21.54
C TRP A 143 -12.14 17.40 20.92
N GLU A 144 -12.40 16.33 21.66
CA GLU A 144 -13.12 15.15 21.13
C GLU A 144 -14.61 15.46 20.83
N ARG A 145 -15.26 16.29 21.65
CA ARG A 145 -16.72 16.49 21.59
C ARG A 145 -17.17 17.62 20.66
N LEU A 146 -16.34 18.64 20.45
CA LEU A 146 -16.75 19.86 19.74
C LEU A 146 -15.79 20.23 18.61
N TYR A 147 -14.50 20.40 18.94
CA TYR A 147 -13.53 20.88 17.98
C TYR A 147 -13.30 19.83 16.90
N GLU A 148 -12.81 18.64 17.24
CA GLU A 148 -12.45 17.60 16.27
C GLU A 148 -13.57 17.26 15.27
N PRO A 149 -14.84 17.06 15.67
CA PRO A 149 -15.91 16.76 14.72
C PRO A 149 -16.20 17.92 13.75
N MET A 150 -16.25 19.16 14.23
CA MET A 150 -16.50 20.35 13.40
C MET A 150 -15.35 20.57 12.41
N ILE A 151 -14.13 20.38 12.91
CA ILE A 151 -12.89 20.52 12.17
C ILE A 151 -12.78 19.47 11.08
N ARG A 152 -13.03 18.20 11.37
CA ARG A 152 -13.00 17.11 10.37
C ARG A 152 -14.00 17.34 9.24
N ARG A 153 -15.15 17.95 9.53
CA ARG A 153 -16.15 18.33 8.52
C ARG A 153 -15.70 19.51 7.65
N ALA A 154 -14.93 20.44 8.20
CA ALA A 154 -14.45 21.63 7.49
C ALA A 154 -13.06 21.47 6.84
N ALA A 155 -12.25 20.50 7.28
CA ALA A 155 -10.84 20.38 6.92
C ALA A 155 -10.55 19.43 5.74
N GLY A 156 -11.56 19.02 4.96
CA GLY A 156 -11.39 18.19 3.76
C GLY A 156 -11.64 18.98 2.47
N LEU A 157 -10.80 18.79 1.45
CA LEU A 157 -11.05 19.36 0.12
C LEU A 157 -12.07 18.56 -0.69
N GLY A 158 -12.12 17.22 -0.55
CA GLY A 158 -13.08 16.36 -1.26
C GLY A 158 -13.54 15.17 -0.42
N ARG A 159 -14.62 14.50 -0.85
CA ARG A 159 -15.28 13.39 -0.18
C ARG A 159 -15.05 12.06 -0.90
N ALA A 160 -14.62 11.03 -0.16
CA ALA A 160 -14.53 9.66 -0.67
C ALA A 160 -15.92 8.98 -0.72
N ALA A 161 -16.05 7.91 -1.50
CA ALA A 161 -17.26 7.07 -1.48
C ALA A 161 -17.39 6.30 -0.15
N ASP A 162 -18.62 6.16 0.35
CA ASP A 162 -18.93 5.33 1.52
C ASP A 162 -19.08 3.83 1.14
N ALA A 163 -19.39 3.55 -0.12
CA ALA A 163 -19.55 2.19 -0.65
C ALA A 163 -18.21 1.58 -1.13
N PRO A 164 -18.07 0.24 -1.14
CA PRO A 164 -16.86 -0.41 -1.65
C PRO A 164 -16.57 -0.07 -3.11
N ASP A 165 -15.29 0.15 -3.42
CA ASP A 165 -14.84 0.41 -4.78
C ASP A 165 -15.17 -0.80 -5.71
N PRO A 166 -16.00 -0.58 -6.76
CA PRO A 166 -16.38 -1.65 -7.68
C PRO A 166 -15.31 -1.95 -8.73
N ASP A 167 -14.25 -1.14 -8.83
CA ASP A 167 -13.20 -1.32 -9.83
C ASP A 167 -12.23 -2.45 -9.48
N THR A 168 -11.68 -3.08 -10.52
CA THR A 168 -10.58 -4.03 -10.40
C THR A 168 -9.25 -3.34 -10.65
N TYR A 169 -8.19 -3.89 -10.04
CA TYR A 169 -6.84 -3.35 -10.13
C TYR A 169 -5.88 -4.50 -10.41
N ASP A 170 -4.84 -4.21 -11.17
CA ASP A 170 -3.88 -5.20 -11.64
C ASP A 170 -2.44 -4.83 -11.24
N ARG A 171 -1.55 -5.83 -11.28
CA ARG A 171 -0.11 -5.66 -11.07
C ARG A 171 0.66 -6.28 -12.22
N ALA A 172 1.67 -5.57 -12.68
CA ALA A 172 2.58 -6.05 -13.71
C ALA A 172 4.05 -5.86 -13.33
N HIS A 173 4.88 -6.73 -13.87
CA HIS A 173 6.32 -6.75 -13.65
C HIS A 173 7.04 -6.68 -14.99
N ALA A 174 8.00 -5.77 -15.13
CA ALA A 174 8.77 -5.61 -16.35
C ALA A 174 10.27 -5.49 -16.05
N HIS A 175 11.08 -5.95 -16.99
CA HIS A 175 12.53 -5.73 -17.00
C HIS A 175 12.90 -5.01 -18.30
N CYS A 176 13.88 -4.10 -18.23
CA CYS A 176 14.43 -3.42 -19.40
C CYS A 176 15.92 -3.17 -19.24
N ASP A 177 16.60 -2.95 -20.37
CA ASP A 177 17.99 -2.51 -20.38
C ASP A 177 18.04 -1.01 -20.05
N VAL A 178 17.20 -0.21 -20.72
CA VAL A 178 17.12 1.24 -20.51
C VAL A 178 15.68 1.68 -20.18
N LEU A 179 15.48 2.26 -19.01
CA LEU A 179 14.24 2.95 -18.64
C LEU A 179 14.36 4.45 -18.91
N VAL A 180 13.51 5.01 -19.75
CA VAL A 180 13.43 6.46 -19.98
C VAL A 180 12.23 7.03 -19.25
N ILE A 181 12.45 8.03 -18.40
CA ILE A 181 11.44 8.60 -17.50
C ILE A 181 11.08 10.01 -17.98
N GLY A 182 9.92 10.15 -18.59
CA GLY A 182 9.43 11.37 -19.24
C GLY A 182 9.67 11.33 -20.74
N GLY A 183 8.64 11.59 -21.53
CA GLY A 183 8.61 11.57 -23.00
C GLY A 183 8.62 12.97 -23.62
N GLY A 184 9.31 13.91 -22.99
CA GLY A 184 9.66 15.19 -23.61
C GLY A 184 10.76 15.06 -24.67
N PRO A 185 11.32 16.18 -25.19
CA PRO A 185 12.36 16.15 -26.24
C PRO A 185 13.59 15.32 -25.82
N ALA A 186 14.05 15.47 -24.56
CA ALA A 186 15.19 14.71 -24.06
C ALA A 186 14.88 13.21 -23.93
N GLY A 187 13.67 12.87 -23.49
CA GLY A 187 13.23 11.48 -23.35
C GLY A 187 13.05 10.78 -24.69
N LEU A 188 12.40 11.45 -25.65
CA LEU A 188 12.25 10.94 -27.01
C LEU A 188 13.60 10.72 -27.69
N SER A 189 14.53 11.68 -27.58
CA SER A 189 15.90 11.49 -28.10
C SER A 189 16.63 10.34 -27.40
N ALA A 190 16.52 10.21 -26.09
CA ALA A 190 17.15 9.11 -25.35
C ALA A 190 16.58 7.75 -25.76
N ALA A 191 15.26 7.64 -25.85
CA ALA A 191 14.55 6.43 -26.22
C ALA A 191 14.85 6.02 -27.67
N LEU A 192 14.92 6.98 -28.61
CA LEU A 192 15.27 6.70 -30.01
C LEU A 192 16.69 6.16 -30.12
N THR A 193 17.65 6.85 -29.50
CA THR A 193 19.06 6.43 -29.56
C THR A 193 19.27 5.05 -28.93
N ALA A 194 18.66 4.78 -27.77
CA ALA A 194 18.75 3.47 -27.12
C ALA A 194 17.95 2.38 -27.86
N GLY A 195 16.78 2.72 -28.39
CA GLY A 195 15.92 1.77 -29.10
C GLY A 195 16.55 1.32 -30.43
N ARG A 196 17.16 2.26 -31.18
CA ARG A 196 17.85 1.96 -32.45
C ARG A 196 19.05 1.03 -32.28
N SER A 197 19.66 0.97 -31.09
CA SER A 197 20.73 0.01 -30.81
C SER A 197 20.22 -1.42 -30.55
N GLY A 198 18.90 -1.63 -30.51
CA GLY A 198 18.27 -2.91 -30.17
C GLY A 198 18.18 -3.20 -28.67
N ALA A 199 18.46 -2.21 -27.80
CA ALA A 199 18.28 -2.37 -26.36
C ALA A 199 16.79 -2.48 -26.02
N ARG A 200 16.45 -3.22 -24.96
CA ARG A 200 15.08 -3.19 -24.42
C ARG A 200 14.82 -1.88 -23.72
N VAL A 201 14.00 -1.03 -24.34
CA VAL A 201 13.67 0.29 -23.83
C VAL A 201 12.24 0.31 -23.32
N ILE A 202 12.05 0.84 -22.11
CA ILE A 202 10.71 1.26 -21.65
C ILE A 202 10.73 2.78 -21.52
N LEU A 203 9.87 3.47 -22.26
CA LEU A 203 9.61 4.90 -22.09
C LEU A 203 8.33 5.08 -21.28
N VAL A 204 8.41 5.79 -20.17
CA VAL A 204 7.26 6.07 -19.29
C VAL A 204 6.94 7.57 -19.35
N ASP A 205 5.68 7.91 -19.61
CA ASP A 205 5.18 9.29 -19.58
C ASP A 205 3.83 9.37 -18.85
N GLU A 206 3.68 10.37 -17.97
CA GLU A 206 2.44 10.54 -17.19
C GLU A 206 1.28 11.07 -18.03
N ASP A 207 1.57 11.71 -19.16
CA ASP A 207 0.61 12.28 -20.09
C ASP A 207 0.01 11.18 -20.98
N PHE A 208 -1.17 11.45 -21.53
CA PHE A 208 -1.81 10.59 -22.52
C PHE A 208 -1.20 10.75 -23.94
N ALA A 209 -0.45 11.84 -24.17
CA ALA A 209 0.26 12.10 -25.42
C ALA A 209 1.75 12.40 -25.14
N THR A 210 2.64 11.68 -25.83
CA THR A 210 4.09 11.84 -25.70
C THR A 210 4.58 13.07 -26.48
N GLY A 211 5.54 13.81 -25.93
CA GLY A 211 6.16 14.99 -26.54
C GLY A 211 6.51 16.08 -25.52
N GLY A 212 5.91 16.04 -24.32
CA GLY A 212 6.13 17.02 -23.27
C GLY A 212 5.97 18.46 -23.77
N ARG A 213 6.96 19.32 -23.53
CA ARG A 213 6.93 20.74 -23.96
C ARG A 213 6.77 20.93 -25.47
N LEU A 214 7.12 19.94 -26.30
CA LEU A 214 6.95 20.04 -27.76
C LEU A 214 5.48 20.14 -28.18
N LEU A 215 4.57 19.65 -27.34
CA LEU A 215 3.13 19.74 -27.58
C LEU A 215 2.57 21.13 -27.21
N ALA A 216 3.33 21.91 -26.43
CA ALA A 216 2.90 23.18 -25.84
C ALA A 216 3.59 24.40 -26.45
N GLU A 217 4.48 24.22 -27.43
CA GLU A 217 5.33 25.27 -28.00
C GLU A 217 5.28 25.27 -29.53
N ARG A 218 5.67 26.39 -30.13
CA ARG A 218 5.65 26.61 -31.59
C ARG A 218 7.06 26.56 -32.22
N ARG A 219 8.02 25.96 -31.52
CA ARG A 219 9.41 25.81 -31.96
C ARG A 219 9.56 24.78 -33.08
N GLU A 220 10.65 24.88 -33.83
CA GLU A 220 10.92 24.03 -34.99
C GLU A 220 12.14 23.13 -34.76
N ILE A 221 12.06 21.90 -35.26
CA ILE A 221 13.14 20.91 -35.26
C ILE A 221 13.31 20.40 -36.69
N GLY A 222 14.44 20.72 -37.32
CA GLY A 222 14.73 20.32 -38.69
C GLY A 222 13.73 20.88 -39.72
N GLY A 223 13.12 22.04 -39.44
CA GLY A 223 12.11 22.67 -40.31
C GLY A 223 10.69 22.12 -40.18
N ALA A 224 10.44 21.19 -39.25
CA ALA A 224 9.10 20.75 -38.86
C ALA A 224 8.73 21.31 -37.48
N SER A 225 7.44 21.43 -37.18
CA SER A 225 7.01 21.81 -35.82
C SER A 225 7.43 20.77 -34.78
N GLY A 226 7.64 21.20 -33.53
CA GLY A 226 8.01 20.30 -32.43
C GLY A 226 7.02 19.15 -32.23
N SER A 227 5.72 19.39 -32.35
CA SER A 227 4.69 18.36 -32.22
C SER A 227 4.70 17.34 -33.37
N GLU A 228 4.96 17.78 -34.61
CA GLU A 228 5.13 16.88 -35.75
C GLU A 228 6.40 16.03 -35.61
N TRP A 229 7.49 16.61 -35.12
CA TRP A 229 8.71 15.84 -34.82
C TRP A 229 8.45 14.80 -33.74
N ALA A 230 7.76 15.16 -32.65
CA ALA A 230 7.40 14.22 -31.58
C ALA A 230 6.54 13.07 -32.10
N ALA A 231 5.54 13.35 -32.94
CA ALA A 231 4.69 12.33 -33.55
C ALA A 231 5.50 11.35 -34.42
N ARG A 232 6.47 11.84 -35.20
CA ARG A 232 7.38 10.97 -35.97
C ARG A 232 8.30 10.13 -35.08
N ALA A 233 8.85 10.73 -34.03
CA ALA A 233 9.69 10.02 -33.06
C ALA A 233 8.92 8.89 -32.37
N VAL A 234 7.68 9.15 -31.95
CA VAL A 234 6.81 8.14 -31.34
C VAL A 234 6.49 7.02 -32.33
N ALA A 235 6.09 7.36 -33.56
CA ALA A 235 5.79 6.36 -34.59
C ALA A 235 7.00 5.46 -34.91
N GLU A 236 8.21 6.03 -34.91
CA GLU A 236 9.43 5.24 -35.04
C GLU A 236 9.66 4.33 -33.82
N LEU A 237 9.56 4.85 -32.60
CA LEU A 237 9.70 4.06 -31.37
C LEU A 237 8.70 2.89 -31.34
N GLU A 238 7.46 3.10 -31.75
CA GLU A 238 6.44 2.04 -31.86
C GLU A 238 6.77 0.98 -32.91
N SER A 239 7.57 1.32 -33.93
CA SER A 239 8.04 0.37 -34.93
C SER A 239 9.22 -0.50 -34.47
N LEU A 240 9.88 -0.12 -33.36
CA LEU A 240 11.03 -0.86 -32.83
C LEU A 240 10.57 -2.00 -31.91
N PRO A 241 10.97 -3.26 -32.16
CA PRO A 241 10.39 -4.43 -31.50
C PRO A 241 10.69 -4.50 -29.99
N GLU A 242 11.83 -3.97 -29.55
CA GLU A 242 12.28 -4.00 -28.16
C GLU A 242 11.95 -2.71 -27.39
N VAL A 243 11.14 -1.83 -27.98
CA VAL A 243 10.72 -0.57 -27.35
C VAL A 243 9.26 -0.68 -26.90
N ARG A 244 9.00 -0.29 -25.65
CA ARG A 244 7.66 -0.16 -25.10
C ARG A 244 7.42 1.26 -24.62
N ILE A 245 6.35 1.88 -25.11
CA ILE A 245 5.90 3.19 -24.64
C ILE A 245 4.71 2.97 -23.69
N LEU A 246 4.85 3.48 -22.47
CA LEU A 246 3.83 3.49 -21.43
C LEU A 246 3.36 4.92 -21.23
N THR A 247 2.34 5.34 -21.98
CA THR A 247 1.62 6.61 -21.74
C THR A 247 0.65 6.45 -20.58
N ARG A 248 0.08 7.56 -20.09
CA ARG A 248 -0.83 7.58 -18.92
C ARG A 248 -0.23 6.89 -17.69
N THR A 249 1.09 6.85 -17.61
CA THR A 249 1.84 6.05 -16.65
C THR A 249 2.75 6.96 -15.86
N THR A 250 2.41 7.19 -14.60
CA THR A 250 3.25 8.02 -13.73
C THR A 250 4.24 7.13 -12.99
N LEU A 251 5.54 7.33 -13.24
CA LEU A 251 6.58 6.76 -12.39
C LEU A 251 6.57 7.52 -11.06
N PHE A 252 6.17 6.83 -9.99
CA PHE A 252 5.93 7.46 -8.69
C PHE A 252 7.05 7.22 -7.68
N GLY A 253 7.87 6.20 -7.87
CA GLY A 253 8.88 5.78 -6.89
C GLY A 253 10.14 5.20 -7.52
N VAL A 254 11.28 5.51 -6.89
CA VAL A 254 12.60 4.94 -7.20
C VAL A 254 13.07 4.21 -5.95
N TYR A 255 13.52 2.98 -6.11
CA TYR A 255 13.89 2.07 -5.03
C TYR A 255 15.27 1.45 -5.31
N ASP A 256 15.81 0.73 -4.33
CA ASP A 256 17.10 0.08 -4.43
C ASP A 256 17.21 -0.88 -5.63
N HIS A 257 18.44 -1.12 -6.07
CA HIS A 257 18.77 -2.11 -7.11
C HIS A 257 18.08 -1.89 -8.46
N GLY A 258 17.88 -0.63 -8.86
CA GLY A 258 17.29 -0.30 -10.18
C GLY A 258 15.80 -0.67 -10.28
N ALA A 259 15.09 -0.69 -9.14
CA ALA A 259 13.65 -0.94 -9.10
C ALA A 259 12.85 0.37 -9.09
N TYR A 260 11.79 0.40 -9.88
CA TYR A 260 10.93 1.57 -10.09
C TYR A 260 9.46 1.17 -9.92
N GLY A 261 8.70 2.02 -9.24
CA GLY A 261 7.25 1.91 -9.13
C GLY A 261 6.57 2.89 -10.07
N ALA A 262 5.65 2.40 -10.90
CA ALA A 262 4.83 3.23 -11.78
C ALA A 262 3.36 2.80 -11.74
N VAL A 263 2.43 3.72 -12.04
CA VAL A 263 1.00 3.42 -12.13
C VAL A 263 0.48 3.88 -13.47
N GLU A 264 -0.07 2.94 -14.23
CA GLU A 264 -0.75 3.15 -15.50
C GLU A 264 -2.24 3.34 -15.26
N ARG A 265 -2.79 4.44 -15.78
CA ARG A 265 -4.25 4.68 -15.84
C ARG A 265 -4.83 4.00 -17.07
N VAL A 266 -5.30 2.77 -16.88
CA VAL A 266 -5.77 1.89 -17.98
C VAL A 266 -7.16 2.29 -18.44
N SER A 267 -8.09 2.53 -17.52
CA SER A 267 -9.50 2.81 -17.87
C SER A 267 -10.10 4.02 -17.18
N ASP A 268 -9.30 4.85 -16.49
CA ASP A 268 -9.77 6.08 -15.86
C ASP A 268 -10.39 7.06 -16.88
N HIS A 269 -9.88 7.05 -18.11
CA HIS A 269 -10.26 7.93 -19.22
C HIS A 269 -11.39 7.36 -20.11
N LEU A 270 -12.03 6.26 -19.70
CA LEU A 270 -13.08 5.60 -20.47
C LEU A 270 -14.43 5.74 -19.77
N ALA A 271 -15.47 6.08 -20.53
CA ALA A 271 -16.85 6.06 -20.04
C ALA A 271 -17.32 4.64 -19.69
N VAL A 272 -16.94 3.67 -20.53
CA VAL A 272 -17.24 2.25 -20.36
C VAL A 272 -15.95 1.46 -20.59
N PRO A 273 -15.34 0.87 -19.55
CA PRO A 273 -14.17 0.00 -19.71
C PRO A 273 -14.54 -1.34 -20.35
N ALA A 274 -13.59 -2.00 -20.99
CA ALA A 274 -13.78 -3.39 -21.46
C ALA A 274 -14.00 -4.34 -20.27
N ALA A 275 -14.69 -5.45 -20.50
CA ALA A 275 -14.94 -6.45 -19.47
C ALA A 275 -13.61 -6.94 -18.86
N HIS A 276 -13.55 -7.00 -17.53
CA HIS A 276 -12.36 -7.39 -16.75
C HIS A 276 -11.12 -6.49 -16.91
N ALA A 277 -11.22 -5.35 -17.62
CA ALA A 277 -10.12 -4.40 -17.68
C ALA A 277 -9.93 -3.74 -16.30
N PRO A 278 -8.69 -3.70 -15.77
CA PRO A 278 -8.43 -3.00 -14.53
C PRO A 278 -8.59 -1.49 -14.75
N ARG A 279 -8.99 -0.77 -13.70
CA ARG A 279 -8.97 0.69 -13.70
C ARG A 279 -7.55 1.21 -13.81
N GLN A 280 -6.67 0.69 -12.96
CA GLN A 280 -5.25 1.04 -12.88
C GLN A 280 -4.39 -0.20 -12.74
N ARG A 281 -3.18 -0.13 -13.28
CA ARG A 281 -2.17 -1.18 -13.18
C ARG A 281 -0.92 -0.65 -12.47
N LEU A 282 -0.53 -1.33 -11.40
CA LEU A 282 0.73 -1.08 -10.69
C LEU A 282 1.88 -1.81 -11.38
N TRP A 283 2.86 -1.08 -11.85
CA TRP A 283 4.06 -1.60 -12.47
C TRP A 283 5.23 -1.62 -11.48
N ARG A 284 5.89 -2.78 -11.36
CA ARG A 284 7.26 -2.89 -10.85
C ARG A 284 8.19 -3.08 -12.04
N ILE A 285 8.97 -2.05 -12.35
CA ILE A 285 9.95 -2.05 -13.44
C ILE A 285 11.34 -2.21 -12.83
N VAL A 286 12.13 -3.17 -13.33
CA VAL A 286 13.54 -3.32 -12.98
C VAL A 286 14.38 -2.98 -14.20
N ALA A 287 15.23 -1.96 -14.09
CA ALA A 287 16.04 -1.46 -15.20
C ALA A 287 17.54 -1.57 -14.90
N ARG A 288 18.34 -1.95 -15.89
CA ARG A 288 19.81 -1.93 -15.77
C ARG A 288 20.35 -0.51 -15.75
N ARG A 289 19.78 0.36 -16.60
CA ARG A 289 20.03 1.80 -16.65
C ARG A 289 18.75 2.60 -16.76
N ALA A 290 18.77 3.83 -16.27
CA ALA A 290 17.66 4.75 -16.36
C ALA A 290 18.11 6.16 -16.77
N VAL A 291 17.32 6.80 -17.63
CA VAL A 291 17.47 8.20 -18.04
C VAL A 291 16.31 9.00 -17.47
N LEU A 292 16.60 9.87 -16.49
CA LEU A 292 15.66 10.82 -15.93
C LEU A 292 15.53 12.03 -16.87
N ALA A 293 14.42 12.07 -17.60
CA ALA A 293 14.05 13.13 -18.54
C ALA A 293 12.69 13.78 -18.15
N ALA A 294 12.40 13.85 -16.84
CA ALA A 294 11.13 14.30 -16.27
C ALA A 294 10.86 15.82 -16.39
N GLY A 295 11.73 16.55 -17.08
CA GLY A 295 11.55 17.98 -17.34
C GLY A 295 11.76 18.88 -16.13
N ALA A 296 11.11 20.05 -16.18
CA ALA A 296 11.14 21.08 -15.14
C ALA A 296 9.75 21.71 -14.98
N ILE A 297 9.43 22.17 -13.77
CA ILE A 297 8.16 22.81 -13.41
C ILE A 297 8.37 24.32 -13.31
N GLU A 298 7.50 25.11 -13.92
CA GLU A 298 7.59 26.57 -13.86
C GLU A 298 7.26 27.08 -12.45
N ARG A 299 7.99 28.10 -12.00
CA ARG A 299 7.80 28.71 -10.68
C ARG A 299 6.87 29.93 -10.76
N PRO A 300 5.97 30.11 -9.78
CA PRO A 300 5.10 31.28 -9.71
C PRO A 300 5.85 32.52 -9.21
N HIS A 301 5.27 33.71 -9.42
CA HIS A 301 5.65 34.92 -8.68
C HIS A 301 4.80 35.06 -7.40
N VAL A 302 5.43 35.56 -6.31
CA VAL A 302 4.74 35.86 -5.04
C VAL A 302 4.40 37.35 -4.99
N PHE A 303 3.12 37.71 -5.19
CA PHE A 303 2.63 39.10 -5.13
C PHE A 303 1.17 39.17 -4.67
N GLY A 304 0.66 40.37 -4.40
CA GLY A 304 -0.69 40.57 -3.88
C GLY A 304 -1.78 40.06 -4.83
N GLY A 305 -2.61 39.11 -4.37
CA GLY A 305 -3.71 38.55 -5.13
C GLY A 305 -3.30 37.66 -6.30
N ASN A 306 -2.14 37.00 -6.19
CA ASN A 306 -1.64 36.03 -7.16
C ASN A 306 -2.44 34.72 -7.23
N ASP A 307 -3.42 34.51 -6.34
CA ASP A 307 -4.30 33.35 -6.29
C ASP A 307 -5.59 33.48 -7.11
N ARG A 308 -5.84 34.67 -7.67
CA ARG A 308 -7.10 35.03 -8.30
C ARG A 308 -7.37 34.23 -9.58
N PRO A 309 -8.61 33.77 -9.84
CA PRO A 309 -8.94 33.10 -11.10
C PRO A 309 -8.60 33.95 -12.32
N GLY A 310 -7.82 33.40 -13.25
CA GLY A 310 -7.24 34.11 -14.40
C GLY A 310 -5.74 34.42 -14.26
N VAL A 311 -5.17 34.28 -13.05
CA VAL A 311 -3.71 34.28 -12.85
C VAL A 311 -3.18 32.86 -13.05
N MET A 312 -2.20 32.68 -13.94
CA MET A 312 -1.69 31.37 -14.36
C MET A 312 -0.17 31.40 -14.57
N LEU A 313 0.46 30.23 -14.54
CA LEU A 313 1.83 30.04 -15.01
C LEU A 313 1.91 30.30 -16.52
N ALA A 314 2.95 30.97 -16.99
CA ALA A 314 3.07 31.36 -18.39
C ALA A 314 3.22 30.16 -19.33
N GLY A 315 3.98 29.14 -18.92
CA GLY A 315 4.05 27.84 -19.57
C GLY A 315 2.70 27.15 -19.68
N ALA A 316 1.85 27.24 -18.66
CA ALA A 316 0.48 26.71 -18.73
C ALA A 316 -0.37 27.48 -19.73
N VAL A 317 -0.26 28.82 -19.77
CA VAL A 317 -0.92 29.64 -20.79
C VAL A 317 -0.51 29.20 -22.19
N ARG A 318 0.79 28.98 -22.45
CA ARG A 318 1.27 28.44 -23.73
C ARG A 318 0.70 27.06 -24.04
N THR A 319 0.62 26.16 -23.05
CA THR A 319 -0.02 24.85 -23.22
C THR A 319 -1.48 25.00 -23.65
N TYR A 320 -2.27 25.83 -22.98
CA TYR A 320 -3.67 26.03 -23.37
C TYR A 320 -3.82 26.63 -24.76
N LEU A 321 -2.98 27.60 -25.13
CA LEU A 321 -3.00 28.22 -26.45
C LEU A 321 -2.59 27.23 -27.55
N ASN A 322 -1.43 26.60 -27.41
CA ASN A 322 -0.78 25.84 -28.48
C ASN A 322 -1.29 24.39 -28.56
N ARG A 323 -1.45 23.71 -27.41
CA ARG A 323 -1.91 22.32 -27.35
C ARG A 323 -3.42 22.20 -27.45
N TYR A 324 -4.18 23.07 -26.79
CA TYR A 324 -5.64 22.90 -26.68
C TYR A 324 -6.44 23.92 -27.52
N GLY A 325 -5.78 24.92 -28.11
CA GLY A 325 -6.45 25.97 -28.85
C GLY A 325 -7.39 26.79 -27.97
N VAL A 326 -7.00 27.11 -26.73
CA VAL A 326 -7.82 27.81 -25.75
C VAL A 326 -7.09 29.06 -25.27
N ARG A 327 -7.78 30.20 -25.32
CA ARG A 327 -7.30 31.47 -24.75
C ARG A 327 -7.73 31.55 -23.29
N PRO A 328 -6.82 31.58 -22.30
CA PRO A 328 -7.24 31.66 -20.89
C PRO A 328 -7.86 33.01 -20.48
N GLY A 329 -7.72 34.05 -21.32
CA GLY A 329 -8.33 35.37 -21.16
C GLY A 329 -8.49 36.05 -22.53
N HIS A 330 -9.40 37.02 -22.63
CA HIS A 330 -9.58 37.80 -23.86
C HIS A 330 -8.49 38.85 -24.04
N ARG A 331 -8.06 39.48 -22.93
CA ARG A 331 -7.02 40.49 -22.89
C ARG A 331 -6.09 40.22 -21.71
N SER A 332 -5.01 39.52 -21.99
CA SER A 332 -4.06 39.03 -20.99
C SER A 332 -2.88 39.98 -20.78
N ALA A 333 -2.36 40.04 -19.56
CA ALA A 333 -1.06 40.62 -19.27
C ALA A 333 -0.02 39.52 -19.02
N VAL A 334 1.26 39.85 -19.18
CA VAL A 334 2.38 38.97 -18.83
C VAL A 334 3.23 39.65 -17.76
N PHE A 335 3.51 38.95 -16.67
CA PHE A 335 4.46 39.34 -15.65
C PHE A 335 5.65 38.38 -15.68
N THR A 336 6.84 38.89 -15.98
CA THR A 336 7.99 38.06 -16.28
C THR A 336 9.26 38.56 -15.64
N SER A 337 10.13 37.61 -15.30
CA SER A 337 11.52 37.84 -14.96
C SER A 337 12.47 36.99 -15.82
N SER A 338 11.95 36.49 -16.94
CA SER A 338 12.65 35.65 -17.92
C SER A 338 12.23 35.96 -19.37
N ASP A 339 12.98 35.43 -20.33
CA ASP A 339 12.61 35.46 -21.74
C ASP A 339 11.33 34.66 -22.04
N ASP A 340 10.93 33.76 -21.15
CA ASP A 340 9.74 32.93 -21.31
C ASP A 340 8.42 33.71 -21.28
N GLY A 341 8.38 34.82 -20.54
CA GLY A 341 7.24 35.73 -20.60
C GLY A 341 7.07 36.38 -21.97
N TRP A 342 8.18 36.79 -22.61
CA TRP A 342 8.12 37.36 -23.95
C TRP A 342 7.69 36.34 -25.01
N ARG A 343 8.15 35.09 -24.87
CA ARG A 343 7.66 33.96 -25.67
C ARG A 343 6.15 33.76 -25.48
N THR A 344 5.67 33.84 -24.25
CA THR A 344 4.23 33.75 -23.94
C THR A 344 3.42 34.91 -24.52
N ALA A 345 3.97 36.13 -24.50
CA ALA A 345 3.33 37.28 -25.14
C ALA A 345 3.19 37.09 -26.66
N ALA A 346 4.22 36.55 -27.32
CA ALA A 346 4.16 36.23 -28.75
C ALA A 346 3.10 35.15 -29.06
N ASP A 347 2.99 34.12 -28.23
CA ASP A 347 1.99 33.06 -28.42
C ASP A 347 0.55 33.54 -28.18
N ILE A 348 0.33 34.43 -27.21
CA ILE A 348 -0.98 35.08 -27.01
C ILE A 348 -1.40 35.83 -28.28
N LEU A 349 -0.50 36.62 -28.87
CA LEU A 349 -0.77 37.38 -30.09
C LEU A 349 -1.02 36.46 -31.29
N ALA A 350 -0.22 35.40 -31.44
CA ALA A 350 -0.37 34.46 -32.55
C ALA A 350 -1.66 33.64 -32.49
N ALA A 351 -2.18 33.38 -31.29
CA ALA A 351 -3.48 32.75 -31.08
C ALA A 351 -4.67 33.72 -31.23
N GLY A 352 -4.42 34.99 -31.62
CA GLY A 352 -5.45 36.02 -31.73
C GLY A 352 -6.02 36.48 -30.39
N GLY A 353 -5.23 36.39 -29.31
CA GLY A 353 -5.55 36.95 -28.00
C GLY A 353 -5.10 38.41 -27.87
N GLY A 354 -5.79 39.19 -27.05
CA GLY A 354 -5.38 40.57 -26.75
C GLY A 354 -4.25 40.59 -25.72
N LEU A 355 -3.25 41.46 -25.93
CA LEU A 355 -2.17 41.70 -24.99
C LEU A 355 -2.36 43.06 -24.31
N ALA A 356 -2.62 43.08 -23.00
CA ALA A 356 -2.79 44.31 -22.22
C ALA A 356 -1.44 44.95 -21.88
N ALA A 357 -0.51 44.15 -21.35
CA ALA A 357 0.78 44.63 -20.89
C ALA A 357 1.81 43.50 -20.79
N VAL A 358 3.09 43.86 -20.87
CA VAL A 358 4.23 43.03 -20.47
C VAL A 358 5.01 43.78 -19.40
N ILE A 359 5.07 43.19 -18.21
CA ILE A 359 5.79 43.70 -17.04
C ILE A 359 7.03 42.83 -16.88
N ASP A 360 8.18 43.36 -17.29
CA ASP A 360 9.47 42.69 -17.13
C ASP A 360 10.18 43.28 -15.91
N THR A 361 10.58 42.43 -14.97
CA THR A 361 11.32 42.84 -13.77
C THR A 361 12.73 43.30 -14.10
N ARG A 362 13.27 42.93 -15.28
CA ARG A 362 14.59 43.33 -15.74
C ARG A 362 14.57 44.79 -16.23
N PRO A 363 15.64 45.56 -15.98
CA PRO A 363 15.67 47.00 -16.26
C PRO A 363 15.69 47.32 -17.76
N SER A 364 16.14 46.38 -18.60
CA SER A 364 16.24 46.55 -20.05
C SER A 364 15.43 45.49 -20.78
N VAL A 365 14.77 45.91 -21.86
CA VAL A 365 14.01 45.03 -22.76
C VAL A 365 14.56 45.21 -24.17
N PRO A 366 14.88 44.12 -24.91
CA PRO A 366 15.36 44.20 -26.27
C PRO A 366 14.41 45.01 -27.18
N PRO A 367 14.92 45.90 -28.05
CA PRO A 367 14.08 46.76 -28.91
C PRO A 367 13.09 45.99 -29.80
N ALA A 368 13.44 44.79 -30.25
CA ALA A 368 12.55 43.95 -31.07
C ALA A 368 11.32 43.46 -30.29
N LEU A 369 11.52 43.01 -29.04
CA LEU A 369 10.43 42.54 -28.17
C LEU A 369 9.51 43.69 -27.77
N ARG A 370 10.10 44.86 -27.49
CA ARG A 370 9.34 46.09 -27.24
C ARG A 370 8.45 46.46 -28.42
N ARG A 371 9.00 46.49 -29.64
CA ARG A 371 8.23 46.77 -30.87
C ARG A 371 7.08 45.77 -31.09
N MET A 372 7.30 44.48 -30.81
CA MET A 372 6.26 43.45 -30.92
C MET A 372 5.06 43.76 -30.00
N ALA A 373 5.33 44.10 -28.74
CA ALA A 373 4.28 44.42 -27.78
C ALA A 373 3.59 45.77 -28.12
N GLU A 374 4.35 46.80 -28.48
CA GLU A 374 3.83 48.12 -28.83
C GLU A 374 2.97 48.09 -30.11
N ALA A 375 3.35 47.28 -31.11
CA ALA A 375 2.55 47.08 -32.32
C ALA A 375 1.19 46.42 -32.03
N ALA A 376 1.08 45.65 -30.95
CA ALA A 376 -0.17 45.09 -30.45
C ALA A 376 -0.94 46.03 -29.51
N GLY A 377 -0.45 47.26 -29.30
CA GLY A 377 -1.04 48.23 -28.37
C GLY A 377 -0.84 47.86 -26.89
N ALA A 378 0.11 46.98 -26.57
CA ALA A 378 0.38 46.55 -25.21
C ALA A 378 1.33 47.50 -24.47
N ARG A 379 1.05 47.72 -23.19
CA ARG A 379 1.91 48.52 -22.30
C ARG A 379 3.17 47.72 -21.90
N VAL A 380 4.37 48.25 -22.18
CA VAL A 380 5.64 47.62 -21.77
C VAL A 380 6.25 48.33 -20.57
N VAL A 381 6.31 47.64 -19.43
CA VAL A 381 6.93 48.14 -18.18
C VAL A 381 8.23 47.37 -17.95
N ALA A 382 9.37 48.06 -18.02
CA ALA A 382 10.68 47.50 -17.69
C ALA A 382 11.10 47.91 -16.27
N GLY A 383 11.81 47.03 -15.56
CA GLY A 383 12.20 47.23 -14.16
C GLY A 383 11.03 47.30 -13.18
N GLY A 384 9.84 46.86 -13.60
CA GLY A 384 8.61 46.95 -12.82
C GLY A 384 8.15 45.62 -12.23
N TYR A 385 7.11 45.66 -11.39
CA TYR A 385 6.49 44.46 -10.85
C TYR A 385 4.98 44.61 -10.66
N VAL A 386 4.27 43.49 -10.69
CA VAL A 386 2.85 43.46 -10.29
C VAL A 386 2.78 43.47 -8.77
N ALA A 387 2.20 44.52 -8.20
CA ALA A 387 2.03 44.67 -6.75
C ALA A 387 0.72 44.03 -6.26
N GLY A 388 -0.34 44.05 -7.06
CA GLY A 388 -1.69 43.65 -6.64
C GLY A 388 -2.60 43.26 -7.80
N THR A 389 -3.71 42.58 -7.51
CA THR A 389 -4.78 42.28 -8.49
C THR A 389 -6.15 42.77 -8.02
N LYS A 390 -7.00 43.18 -8.98
CA LYS A 390 -8.40 43.55 -8.75
C LYS A 390 -9.36 42.54 -9.35
N GLY A 391 -10.53 42.43 -8.72
CA GLY A 391 -11.63 41.56 -9.13
C GLY A 391 -12.20 40.77 -7.95
N HIS A 392 -13.32 40.09 -8.16
CA HIS A 392 -13.92 39.21 -7.15
C HIS A 392 -13.78 37.74 -7.57
N LEU A 393 -14.67 37.25 -8.43
CA LEU A 393 -14.68 35.86 -8.92
C LEU A 393 -13.68 35.58 -10.06
N GLY A 394 -12.95 36.60 -10.50
CA GLY A 394 -11.94 36.52 -11.54
C GLY A 394 -11.15 37.82 -11.64
N LEU A 395 -10.02 37.77 -12.36
CA LEU A 395 -9.18 38.93 -12.63
C LEU A 395 -9.91 39.95 -13.51
N SER A 396 -9.76 41.23 -13.16
CA SER A 396 -10.31 42.36 -13.94
C SER A 396 -9.28 43.46 -14.21
N ALA A 397 -8.26 43.57 -13.36
CA ALA A 397 -7.11 44.44 -13.57
C ALA A 397 -5.93 44.02 -12.71
N ILE A 398 -4.74 44.45 -13.09
CA ILE A 398 -3.51 44.37 -12.31
C ILE A 398 -3.06 45.76 -11.85
N GLN A 399 -2.38 45.82 -10.71
CA GLN A 399 -1.74 47.01 -10.19
C GLN A 399 -0.23 46.85 -10.37
N VAL A 400 0.37 47.71 -11.17
CA VAL A 400 1.78 47.63 -11.56
C VAL A 400 2.54 48.79 -10.91
N VAL A 401 3.73 48.51 -10.41
CA VAL A 401 4.71 49.51 -10.00
C VAL A 401 5.82 49.50 -11.04
N ASP A 402 6.09 50.64 -11.66
CA ASP A 402 7.15 50.76 -12.68
C ASP A 402 8.54 50.95 -12.05
N GLY A 403 9.58 50.96 -12.90
CA GLY A 403 10.97 51.18 -12.48
C GLY A 403 11.24 52.57 -11.86
N TYR A 404 10.30 53.52 -11.96
CA TYR A 404 10.35 54.83 -11.33
C TYR A 404 9.49 54.92 -10.06
N HIS A 405 9.00 53.78 -9.57
CA HIS A 405 8.12 53.64 -8.41
C HIS A 405 6.74 54.30 -8.55
N SER A 406 6.32 54.64 -9.76
CA SER A 406 4.94 55.05 -10.03
C SER A 406 4.01 53.85 -10.04
N THR A 407 2.75 54.03 -9.64
CA THR A 407 1.74 52.97 -9.66
C THR A 407 0.70 53.24 -10.75
N GLU A 408 0.44 52.25 -11.60
CA GLU A 408 -0.67 52.26 -12.56
C GLU A 408 -1.60 51.05 -12.38
N THR A 409 -2.85 51.16 -12.84
CA THR A 409 -3.80 50.04 -12.89
C THR A 409 -4.13 49.73 -14.34
N ILE A 410 -3.91 48.49 -14.76
CA ILE A 410 -4.07 48.04 -16.15
C ILE A 410 -5.21 47.01 -16.22
N PRO A 411 -6.30 47.28 -16.95
CA PRO A 411 -7.39 46.32 -17.17
C PRO A 411 -6.91 45.08 -17.94
N CYS A 412 -7.19 43.90 -17.39
CA CYS A 412 -6.91 42.60 -18.02
C CYS A 412 -7.70 41.51 -17.31
N ASP A 413 -7.99 40.42 -18.02
CA ASP A 413 -8.80 39.31 -17.52
C ASP A 413 -8.04 37.97 -17.47
N GLY A 414 -6.77 38.00 -17.86
CA GLY A 414 -5.77 36.96 -17.66
C GLY A 414 -4.40 37.55 -17.30
N LEU A 415 -3.61 36.82 -16.51
CA LEU A 415 -2.24 37.18 -16.15
C LEU A 415 -1.35 35.93 -16.20
N ALA A 416 -0.40 35.90 -17.14
CA ALA A 416 0.65 34.89 -17.22
C ALA A 416 1.86 35.29 -16.37
N MET A 417 2.36 34.38 -15.53
CA MET A 417 3.53 34.59 -14.67
C MET A 417 4.70 33.73 -15.12
N ALA A 418 5.85 34.34 -15.41
CA ALA A 418 7.05 33.65 -15.90
C ALA A 418 8.27 33.97 -15.02
N ASN A 419 8.46 33.20 -13.94
CA ASN A 419 9.53 33.39 -12.96
C ASN A 419 10.65 32.35 -13.08
N GLY A 420 10.82 31.69 -14.24
CA GLY A 420 11.80 30.63 -14.47
C GLY A 420 11.31 29.22 -14.10
N TRP A 421 12.24 28.25 -14.02
CA TRP A 421 11.92 26.81 -13.95
C TRP A 421 12.69 26.09 -12.84
N ASN A 422 12.06 25.06 -12.28
CA ASN A 422 12.64 24.15 -11.29
C ASN A 422 12.74 22.75 -11.90
N PRO A 423 13.95 22.20 -12.12
CA PRO A 423 14.13 20.81 -12.52
C PRO A 423 13.36 19.84 -11.61
N VAL A 424 12.76 18.80 -12.19
CA VAL A 424 12.04 17.78 -11.42
C VAL A 424 13.05 16.86 -10.72
N VAL A 425 13.52 17.27 -9.54
CA VAL A 425 14.52 16.55 -8.73
C VAL A 425 13.92 15.52 -7.75
N HIS A 426 12.64 15.19 -7.92
CA HIS A 426 11.90 14.38 -6.94
C HIS A 426 12.38 12.93 -6.97
N LEU A 427 12.44 12.35 -8.18
CA LEU A 427 12.69 10.93 -8.39
C LEU A 427 14.12 10.54 -8.04
N ASP A 428 15.12 11.35 -8.40
CA ASP A 428 16.52 11.11 -8.04
C ASP A 428 16.77 11.25 -6.53
N SER A 429 15.95 12.04 -5.83
CA SER A 429 16.09 12.28 -4.40
C SER A 429 15.48 11.18 -3.50
N HIS A 430 14.70 10.23 -4.05
CA HIS A 430 13.98 9.21 -3.25
C HIS A 430 14.90 8.30 -2.42
N LEU A 431 16.15 8.10 -2.84
CA LEU A 431 17.16 7.32 -2.11
C LEU A 431 18.04 8.19 -1.22
N SER A 432 17.43 9.20 -0.58
CA SER A 432 18.11 10.17 0.31
C SER A 432 19.26 10.94 -0.35
N ARG A 433 19.24 11.05 -1.68
CA ARG A 433 20.16 11.90 -2.43
C ARG A 433 19.68 13.34 -2.33
N ARG A 434 20.63 14.27 -2.26
CA ARG A 434 20.33 15.70 -2.12
C ARG A 434 20.60 16.40 -3.44
N PRO A 435 19.65 17.21 -3.94
CA PRO A 435 19.92 18.04 -5.09
C PRO A 435 20.92 19.14 -4.73
N VAL A 436 21.59 19.67 -5.75
CA VAL A 436 22.60 20.73 -5.62
C VAL A 436 22.10 22.02 -6.24
N TRP A 437 22.53 23.16 -5.70
CA TRP A 437 22.13 24.47 -6.21
C TRP A 437 22.97 24.86 -7.41
N ASP A 438 22.32 25.26 -8.50
CA ASP A 438 22.94 25.83 -9.68
C ASP A 438 22.63 27.34 -9.74
N GLU A 439 23.67 28.15 -9.57
CA GLU A 439 23.56 29.62 -9.57
C GLU A 439 23.20 30.20 -10.94
N ALA A 440 23.54 29.53 -12.05
CA ALA A 440 23.29 30.05 -13.39
C ALA A 440 21.79 30.05 -13.75
N ILE A 441 21.04 29.08 -13.20
CA ILE A 441 19.60 28.96 -13.43
C ILE A 441 18.77 29.26 -12.17
N HIS A 442 19.43 29.54 -11.06
CA HIS A 442 18.86 29.77 -9.74
C HIS A 442 17.88 28.65 -9.32
N ALA A 443 18.30 27.39 -9.47
CA ALA A 443 17.46 26.24 -9.19
C ALA A 443 18.26 25.08 -8.62
N PHE A 444 17.55 24.12 -8.02
CA PHE A 444 18.14 22.86 -7.62
C PHE A 444 18.16 21.89 -8.80
N VAL A 445 19.32 21.30 -9.08
CA VAL A 445 19.55 20.23 -10.08
C VAL A 445 19.93 18.93 -9.37
N PRO A 446 19.82 17.77 -10.04
CA PRO A 446 20.26 16.51 -9.46
C PRO A 446 21.73 16.56 -9.04
N GLY A 447 22.01 16.08 -7.82
CA GLY A 447 23.37 15.94 -7.29
C GLY A 447 23.96 14.57 -7.63
N THR A 448 24.32 13.79 -6.61
CA THR A 448 24.65 12.38 -6.80
C THR A 448 23.40 11.57 -7.09
N LEU A 449 23.30 11.01 -8.29
CA LEU A 449 22.17 10.21 -8.73
C LEU A 449 22.18 8.79 -8.13
N PRO A 450 21.02 8.10 -8.07
CA PRO A 450 20.95 6.66 -7.84
C PRO A 450 21.88 5.87 -8.77
N SER A 451 22.42 4.75 -8.29
CA SER A 451 23.26 3.87 -9.11
C SER A 451 22.50 3.41 -10.36
N GLY A 452 23.11 3.57 -11.52
CA GLY A 452 22.52 3.23 -12.82
C GLY A 452 21.52 4.27 -13.35
N MET A 453 21.38 5.45 -12.72
CA MET A 453 20.55 6.54 -13.22
C MET A 453 21.40 7.73 -13.68
N GLN A 454 20.98 8.36 -14.77
CA GLN A 454 21.51 9.65 -15.25
C GLN A 454 20.37 10.61 -15.60
N ALA A 455 20.63 11.92 -15.57
CA ALA A 455 19.64 12.94 -15.89
C ALA A 455 19.94 13.61 -17.25
N ALA A 456 18.89 13.97 -17.98
CA ALA A 456 18.99 14.63 -19.28
C ALA A 456 17.97 15.78 -19.44
N GLY A 457 18.28 16.72 -20.34
CA GLY A 457 17.46 17.89 -20.63
C GLY A 457 17.15 18.75 -19.41
N ALA A 458 15.93 19.27 -19.35
CA ALA A 458 15.53 20.21 -18.30
C ALA A 458 15.59 19.62 -16.89
N ALA A 459 15.48 18.29 -16.74
CA ALA A 459 15.68 17.62 -15.45
C ALA A 459 17.14 17.72 -14.96
N ALA A 460 18.10 17.87 -15.88
CA ALA A 460 19.52 18.11 -15.58
C ALA A 460 19.88 19.61 -15.60
N GLY A 461 18.91 20.52 -15.60
CA GLY A 461 19.14 21.97 -15.67
C GLY A 461 19.46 22.51 -17.07
N ARG A 462 19.25 21.72 -18.13
CA ARG A 462 19.47 22.13 -19.53
C ARG A 462 18.15 22.53 -20.19
N PHE A 463 17.88 23.83 -20.28
CA PHE A 463 16.55 24.33 -20.63
C PHE A 463 16.33 24.63 -22.11
N THR A 464 17.36 24.73 -22.95
CA THR A 464 17.14 24.93 -24.38
C THR A 464 16.67 23.65 -25.04
N LEU A 465 15.89 23.76 -26.12
CA LEU A 465 15.44 22.62 -26.92
C LEU A 465 16.61 21.86 -27.52
N ALA A 466 17.62 22.57 -28.03
CA ALA A 466 18.85 21.98 -28.54
C ALA A 466 19.56 21.13 -27.48
N ASP A 467 19.78 21.69 -26.28
CA ASP A 467 20.43 20.93 -25.20
C ASP A 467 19.59 19.72 -24.77
N CYS A 468 18.26 19.85 -24.75
CA CYS A 468 17.38 18.72 -24.42
C CYS A 468 17.56 17.57 -25.41
N LEU A 469 17.54 17.85 -26.71
CA LEU A 469 17.72 16.84 -27.75
C LEU A 469 19.12 16.20 -27.69
N GLU A 470 20.16 17.02 -27.55
CA GLU A 470 21.56 16.56 -27.50
C GLU A 470 21.83 15.71 -26.25
N THR A 471 21.52 16.24 -25.07
CA THR A 471 21.78 15.53 -23.81
C THR A 471 20.91 14.29 -23.66
N GLY A 472 19.68 14.31 -24.20
CA GLY A 472 18.83 13.13 -24.33
C GLY A 472 19.48 12.04 -25.17
N ALA A 473 19.90 12.37 -26.40
CA ALA A 473 20.54 11.41 -27.30
C ALA A 473 21.83 10.83 -26.70
N ARG A 474 22.68 11.67 -26.09
CA ARG A 474 23.91 11.24 -25.41
C ARG A 474 23.59 10.28 -24.26
N ALA A 475 22.64 10.64 -23.40
CA ALA A 475 22.22 9.79 -22.30
C ALA A 475 21.66 8.45 -22.82
N GLY A 476 20.83 8.45 -23.85
CA GLY A 476 20.34 7.21 -24.47
C GLY A 476 21.50 6.30 -24.92
N ALA A 477 22.50 6.87 -25.60
CA ALA A 477 23.68 6.12 -26.06
C ALA A 477 24.52 5.55 -24.92
N GLU A 478 24.82 6.35 -23.89
CA GLU A 478 25.59 5.94 -22.73
C GLU A 478 24.88 4.80 -21.98
N ALA A 479 23.58 4.95 -21.72
CA ALA A 479 22.78 3.93 -21.02
C ALA A 479 22.73 2.60 -21.78
N ALA A 480 22.54 2.65 -23.11
CA ALA A 480 22.54 1.46 -23.95
C ALA A 480 23.94 0.81 -24.02
N SER A 481 25.00 1.62 -24.13
CA SER A 481 26.39 1.15 -24.17
C SER A 481 26.80 0.44 -22.88
N GLU A 482 26.42 0.97 -21.72
CA GLU A 482 26.64 0.31 -20.43
C GLU A 482 25.82 -0.97 -20.27
N CYS A 483 24.77 -1.14 -21.06
CA CYS A 483 24.01 -2.39 -21.15
C CYS A 483 24.61 -3.39 -22.16
N GLY A 484 25.65 -3.02 -22.90
CA GLY A 484 26.34 -3.88 -23.88
C GLY A 484 25.89 -3.70 -25.33
N PHE A 485 25.16 -2.63 -25.64
CA PHE A 485 24.70 -2.33 -26.99
C PHE A 485 25.53 -1.21 -27.64
N THR A 486 25.92 -1.37 -28.91
CA THR A 486 26.59 -0.28 -29.62
C THR A 486 25.59 0.80 -30.00
N ALA A 487 25.62 1.92 -29.29
CA ALA A 487 24.79 3.08 -29.55
C ALA A 487 25.66 4.31 -29.81
N THR A 488 25.29 5.11 -30.80
CA THR A 488 25.97 6.38 -31.11
C THR A 488 24.91 7.47 -31.19
N PRO A 489 25.06 8.59 -30.48
CA PRO A 489 24.11 9.69 -30.61
C PRO A 489 24.18 10.24 -32.04
N GLU A 490 23.02 10.39 -32.67
CA GLU A 490 22.94 11.07 -33.97
C GLU A 490 23.30 12.56 -33.85
N ALA A 491 23.66 13.16 -34.98
CA ALA A 491 23.90 14.61 -35.03
C ALA A 491 22.66 15.37 -34.55
N ALA A 492 22.86 16.35 -33.66
CA ALA A 492 21.77 17.14 -33.09
C ALA A 492 20.93 17.79 -34.20
N ALA A 493 19.62 17.57 -34.15
CA ALA A 493 18.70 18.21 -35.08
C ALA A 493 18.77 19.73 -34.93
N LYS A 494 18.78 20.45 -36.05
CA LYS A 494 18.81 21.92 -36.05
C LYS A 494 17.52 22.47 -35.45
N THR A 495 17.63 23.32 -34.44
CA THR A 495 16.49 24.02 -33.82
C THR A 495 16.52 25.51 -34.13
N ASP A 496 15.40 26.20 -33.94
CA ASP A 496 15.36 27.66 -33.87
C ASP A 496 16.17 28.18 -32.65
N PRO A 497 16.72 29.41 -32.71
CA PRO A 497 17.43 30.00 -31.58
C PRO A 497 16.52 30.15 -30.34
N GLU A 498 17.02 29.69 -29.19
CA GLU A 498 16.33 29.79 -27.91
C GLU A 498 17.23 30.44 -26.87
N SER A 499 16.70 31.46 -26.18
CA SER A 499 17.31 32.06 -25.01
C SER A 499 16.53 31.66 -23.75
N VAL A 500 17.26 31.47 -22.65
CA VAL A 500 16.72 31.08 -21.35
C VAL A 500 17.15 32.06 -20.25
N ASP A 501 17.49 33.31 -20.64
CA ASP A 501 17.89 34.34 -19.69
C ASP A 501 16.79 34.63 -18.67
N HIS A 502 17.21 34.76 -17.42
CA HIS A 502 16.32 34.83 -16.27
C HIS A 502 17.01 35.43 -15.05
N THR A 503 16.33 36.35 -14.37
CA THR A 503 16.73 36.90 -13.07
C THR A 503 15.53 36.82 -12.12
N PRO A 504 15.51 35.93 -11.10
CA PRO A 504 14.30 35.64 -10.35
C PRO A 504 13.82 36.84 -9.54
N LEU A 505 12.49 37.02 -9.49
CA LEU A 505 11.84 37.83 -8.46
C LEU A 505 11.05 36.90 -7.53
N TRP A 506 11.65 36.57 -6.39
CA TRP A 506 11.07 35.64 -5.41
C TRP A 506 9.77 36.15 -4.79
N ARG A 507 9.72 37.45 -4.44
CA ARG A 507 8.51 38.13 -3.98
C ARG A 507 8.51 39.60 -4.40
N ALA A 508 7.34 40.14 -4.67
CA ALA A 508 7.15 41.57 -4.92
C ALA A 508 7.59 42.39 -3.69
N PRO A 509 8.37 43.49 -3.84
CA PRO A 509 8.87 44.25 -2.70
C PRO A 509 7.79 44.90 -1.83
N LYS A 510 6.72 45.41 -2.44
CA LYS A 510 5.58 46.04 -1.75
C LYS A 510 4.25 45.46 -2.26
N PRO A 511 3.89 44.23 -1.83
CA PRO A 511 2.66 43.59 -2.30
C PRO A 511 1.43 44.30 -1.72
N ARG A 512 0.38 44.42 -2.52
CA ARG A 512 -0.94 44.96 -2.14
C ARG A 512 -1.94 43.83 -2.00
N GLY A 513 -2.19 43.42 -0.76
CA GLY A 513 -3.05 42.27 -0.43
C GLY A 513 -2.24 41.01 -0.10
N LYS A 514 -2.92 39.87 0.03
CA LYS A 514 -2.28 38.58 0.38
C LYS A 514 -1.43 38.07 -0.78
N ALA A 515 -0.17 37.72 -0.51
CA ALA A 515 0.75 37.13 -1.48
C ALA A 515 1.00 35.66 -1.13
N PHE A 516 0.44 34.75 -1.93
CA PHE A 516 0.47 33.31 -1.66
C PHE A 516 1.78 32.68 -2.13
N VAL A 517 2.30 31.78 -1.30
CA VAL A 517 3.46 30.91 -1.56
C VAL A 517 2.96 29.50 -1.84
N ASP A 518 2.08 28.98 -0.97
CA ASP A 518 1.37 27.71 -1.17
C ASP A 518 -0.09 27.99 -1.47
N PHE A 519 -0.51 27.63 -2.67
CA PHE A 519 -1.85 27.92 -3.16
C PHE A 519 -2.89 27.03 -2.50
N GLN A 520 -2.62 25.73 -2.37
CA GLN A 520 -3.62 24.76 -1.92
C GLN A 520 -3.86 24.85 -0.41
N ASN A 521 -2.78 25.00 0.38
CA ASN A 521 -2.85 25.13 1.84
C ASN A 521 -2.99 26.58 2.34
N ASP A 522 -3.18 27.55 1.43
CA ASP A 522 -3.38 28.97 1.77
C ASP A 522 -2.22 29.60 2.57
N VAL A 523 -0.97 29.17 2.32
CA VAL A 523 0.22 29.74 2.98
C VAL A 523 0.67 31.00 2.24
N ALA A 524 0.71 32.13 2.95
CA ALA A 524 1.17 33.40 2.41
C ALA A 524 2.63 33.72 2.82
N ALA A 525 3.25 34.68 2.14
CA ALA A 525 4.57 35.19 2.51
C ALA A 525 4.62 35.67 3.98
N SER A 526 3.53 36.28 4.46
CA SER A 526 3.39 36.71 5.85
C SER A 526 3.38 35.56 6.87
N ASP A 527 2.97 34.36 6.45
CA ASP A 527 3.02 33.16 7.31
C ASP A 527 4.46 32.65 7.47
N VAL A 528 5.28 32.76 6.42
CA VAL A 528 6.72 32.46 6.47
C VAL A 528 7.44 33.47 7.38
N GLU A 529 7.11 34.76 7.27
CA GLU A 529 7.61 35.80 8.16
C GLU A 529 7.21 35.56 9.62
N LEU A 530 5.97 35.16 9.87
CA LEU A 530 5.50 34.80 11.21
C LEU A 530 6.26 33.60 11.76
N ALA A 531 6.41 32.54 10.98
CA ALA A 531 7.17 31.35 11.37
C ALA A 531 8.61 31.70 11.74
N HIS A 532 9.26 32.57 10.97
CA HIS A 532 10.59 33.08 11.28
C HIS A 532 10.62 33.86 12.61
N ARG A 533 9.68 34.80 12.81
CA ARG A 533 9.56 35.59 14.06
C ARG A 533 9.36 34.69 15.28
N GLU A 534 8.63 33.59 15.13
CA GLU A 534 8.38 32.62 16.20
C GLU A 534 9.49 31.56 16.36
N GLY A 535 10.60 31.68 15.61
CA GLY A 535 11.79 30.84 15.78
C GLY A 535 11.84 29.57 14.92
N PHE A 536 10.84 29.33 14.06
CA PHE A 536 10.81 28.18 13.14
C PHE A 536 11.68 28.42 11.90
N ARG A 537 13.00 28.49 12.11
CA ARG A 537 13.98 28.86 11.07
C ARG A 537 14.45 27.69 10.19
N ALA A 538 14.40 26.46 10.69
CA ALA A 538 14.73 25.28 9.89
C ALA A 538 13.60 24.98 8.91
N VAL A 539 13.92 24.63 7.65
CA VAL A 539 12.90 24.37 6.61
C VAL A 539 11.87 23.32 7.03
N GLU A 540 12.31 22.26 7.70
CA GLU A 540 11.44 21.19 8.20
C GLU A 540 10.45 21.71 9.27
N LEU A 541 10.88 22.66 10.10
CA LEU A 541 10.01 23.31 11.08
C LEU A 541 9.08 24.32 10.42
N LEU A 542 9.57 25.12 9.48
CA LEU A 542 8.74 26.01 8.65
C LEU A 542 7.61 25.24 7.98
N LYS A 543 7.94 24.13 7.31
CA LYS A 543 6.97 23.21 6.68
C LYS A 543 5.91 22.74 7.65
N ARG A 544 6.31 22.18 8.80
CA ARG A 544 5.35 21.64 9.80
C ARG A 544 4.48 22.73 10.42
N TYR A 545 5.06 23.90 10.71
CA TYR A 545 4.35 25.00 11.35
C TYR A 545 3.34 25.68 10.41
N THR A 546 3.72 25.87 9.14
CA THR A 546 2.89 26.58 8.16
C THR A 546 2.04 25.67 7.29
N THR A 547 2.35 24.37 7.21
CA THR A 547 1.85 23.39 6.23
C THR A 547 2.31 23.62 4.78
N LEU A 548 3.33 24.45 4.57
CA LEU A 548 3.97 24.69 3.27
C LEU A 548 4.44 23.37 2.63
N GLY A 549 4.00 23.10 1.40
CA GLY A 549 4.43 21.94 0.62
C GLY A 549 3.89 20.60 1.13
N MET A 550 2.85 20.62 1.97
CA MET A 550 2.20 19.41 2.50
C MET A 550 0.89 19.04 1.78
N ALA A 551 0.47 19.84 0.79
CA ALA A 551 -0.78 19.61 0.08
C ALA A 551 -0.65 18.46 -0.96
N THR A 552 -1.71 18.20 -1.73
CA THR A 552 -1.72 17.06 -2.67
C THR A 552 -0.71 17.20 -3.80
N ASP A 553 -0.30 18.43 -4.14
CA ASP A 553 0.75 18.75 -5.11
C ASP A 553 2.18 18.52 -4.57
N GLN A 554 2.32 18.32 -3.25
CA GLN A 554 3.60 18.13 -2.54
C GLN A 554 4.59 19.29 -2.73
N GLY A 555 4.07 20.50 -2.90
CA GLY A 555 4.86 21.73 -2.98
C GLY A 555 5.67 21.90 -4.27
N LYS A 556 5.23 21.26 -5.36
CA LYS A 556 5.81 21.40 -6.72
C LYS A 556 5.96 22.87 -7.15
N THR A 557 5.01 23.73 -6.78
CA THR A 557 5.04 25.16 -7.09
C THR A 557 5.39 26.06 -5.90
N SER A 558 5.39 25.55 -4.66
CA SER A 558 5.47 26.37 -3.44
C SER A 558 6.80 26.30 -2.70
N ASN A 559 7.49 25.15 -2.73
CA ASN A 559 8.64 24.89 -1.86
C ASN A 559 9.78 25.90 -2.07
N LEU A 560 10.20 26.13 -3.33
CA LEU A 560 11.32 27.03 -3.60
C LEU A 560 11.01 28.49 -3.20
N ALA A 561 9.79 28.95 -3.44
CA ALA A 561 9.38 30.30 -3.05
C ALA A 561 9.39 30.49 -1.53
N GLY A 562 8.94 29.48 -0.77
CA GLY A 562 9.03 29.51 0.70
C GLY A 562 10.48 29.48 1.20
N LEU A 563 11.34 28.69 0.56
CA LEU A 563 12.78 28.61 0.84
C LEU A 563 13.48 29.94 0.57
N SER A 564 13.21 30.59 -0.55
CA SER A 564 13.83 31.87 -0.90
C SER A 564 13.44 32.97 0.08
N ILE A 565 12.19 32.99 0.56
CA ILE A 565 11.76 33.96 1.57
C ILE A 565 12.43 33.67 2.91
N MET A 566 12.56 32.40 3.30
CA MET A 566 13.29 32.04 4.53
C MET A 566 14.79 32.38 4.42
N ALA A 567 15.40 32.21 3.24
CA ALA A 567 16.78 32.57 2.97
C ALA A 567 16.99 34.09 3.14
N GLU A 568 16.11 34.90 2.55
CA GLU A 568 16.07 36.35 2.72
C GLU A 568 15.97 36.75 4.19
N LEU A 569 15.00 36.19 4.93
CA LEU A 569 14.75 36.51 6.34
C LEU A 569 15.89 36.08 7.28
N THR A 570 16.66 35.05 6.91
CA THR A 570 17.77 34.56 7.72
C THR A 570 19.13 35.13 7.31
N GLY A 571 19.20 35.94 6.25
CA GLY A 571 20.45 36.46 5.69
C GLY A 571 21.35 35.36 5.12
N LYS A 572 20.77 34.24 4.69
CA LYS A 572 21.46 33.04 4.22
C LYS A 572 21.28 32.87 2.72
N GLY A 573 22.21 32.18 2.06
CA GLY A 573 22.00 31.70 0.70
C GLY A 573 20.93 30.59 0.67
N ILE A 574 20.11 30.55 -0.37
CA ILE A 574 19.09 29.51 -0.60
C ILE A 574 19.61 28.07 -0.36
N PRO A 575 20.78 27.65 -0.89
CA PRO A 575 21.31 26.30 -0.63
C PRO A 575 21.52 25.98 0.85
N SER A 576 21.82 26.97 1.68
CA SER A 576 22.11 26.78 3.11
C SER A 576 20.86 26.70 4.01
N VAL A 577 19.69 27.07 3.49
CA VAL A 577 18.39 26.81 4.15
C VAL A 577 18.01 25.33 4.03
N GLY A 578 18.48 24.67 2.96
CA GLY A 578 18.24 23.26 2.66
C GLY A 578 16.87 23.01 2.02
N THR A 579 16.74 21.89 1.30
CA THR A 579 15.44 21.40 0.79
C THR A 579 14.76 20.49 1.82
N THR A 580 13.45 20.27 1.65
CA THR A 580 12.76 19.21 2.40
C THR A 580 12.97 17.86 1.74
N VAL A 581 12.78 16.78 2.50
CA VAL A 581 12.93 15.41 1.97
C VAL A 581 11.84 15.11 0.93
N PHE A 582 12.27 14.72 -0.27
CA PHE A 582 11.39 14.18 -1.31
C PHE A 582 11.07 12.71 -1.02
N ARG A 583 9.81 12.32 -1.19
CA ARG A 583 9.33 10.96 -0.89
C ARG A 583 8.42 10.46 -2.00
N PRO A 584 8.44 9.14 -2.30
CA PRO A 584 7.37 8.51 -3.04
C PRO A 584 6.03 8.67 -2.29
N PRO A 585 4.90 8.78 -3.00
CA PRO A 585 4.80 8.80 -4.47
C PRO A 585 4.96 10.23 -5.05
N PHE A 586 5.56 10.36 -6.25
CA PHE A 586 5.70 11.64 -6.98
C PHE A 586 4.36 12.37 -7.16
N THR A 587 3.31 11.62 -7.49
CA THR A 587 1.89 12.03 -7.47
C THR A 587 1.08 11.01 -6.69
N PRO A 588 -0.07 11.37 -6.10
CA PRO A 588 -0.91 10.41 -5.39
C PRO A 588 -1.26 9.16 -6.23
N VAL A 589 -1.31 8.00 -5.56
CA VAL A 589 -1.67 6.71 -6.14
C VAL A 589 -2.88 6.16 -5.39
N ALA A 590 -3.86 5.61 -6.11
CA ALA A 590 -5.03 4.98 -5.49
C ALA A 590 -4.60 3.75 -4.66
N ILE A 591 -5.16 3.60 -3.46
CA ILE A 591 -4.89 2.44 -2.59
C ILE A 591 -5.24 1.12 -3.30
N GLY A 592 -6.30 1.12 -4.13
CA GLY A 592 -6.70 -0.03 -4.93
C GLY A 592 -5.59 -0.54 -5.85
N ALA A 593 -4.80 0.35 -6.47
CA ALA A 593 -3.67 -0.03 -7.32
C ALA A 593 -2.59 -0.77 -6.52
N PHE A 594 -2.35 -0.37 -5.26
CA PHE A 594 -1.46 -1.10 -4.36
C PHE A 594 -2.03 -2.45 -3.93
N ALA A 595 -3.34 -2.57 -3.71
CA ALA A 595 -3.96 -3.85 -3.38
C ALA A 595 -3.88 -4.84 -4.55
N GLY A 596 -4.16 -4.39 -5.78
CA GLY A 596 -4.25 -5.24 -6.96
C GLY A 596 -5.41 -6.23 -6.83
N HIS A 597 -5.14 -7.50 -7.14
CA HIS A 597 -6.13 -8.58 -7.02
C HIS A 597 -6.31 -9.12 -5.59
N HIS A 598 -5.50 -8.69 -4.61
CA HIS A 598 -5.60 -9.15 -3.22
C HIS A 598 -6.77 -8.48 -2.48
N ARG A 599 -8.00 -8.90 -2.77
CA ARG A 599 -9.23 -8.36 -2.18
C ARG A 599 -10.24 -9.46 -1.86
N GLY A 600 -11.12 -9.22 -0.89
CA GLY A 600 -12.18 -10.17 -0.54
C GLY A 600 -11.62 -11.55 -0.20
N LYS A 601 -12.17 -12.60 -0.80
CA LYS A 601 -11.70 -13.98 -0.61
C LYS A 601 -10.31 -14.24 -1.22
N ASP A 602 -9.91 -13.45 -2.21
CA ASP A 602 -8.61 -13.57 -2.90
C ASP A 602 -7.49 -12.76 -2.22
N PHE A 603 -7.76 -12.18 -1.05
CA PHE A 603 -6.75 -11.46 -0.25
C PHE A 603 -5.55 -12.35 0.10
N ARG A 604 -5.81 -13.63 0.35
CA ARG A 604 -4.80 -14.67 0.60
C ARG A 604 -5.29 -16.00 0.03
N ALA A 605 -4.37 -16.91 -0.29
CA ALA A 605 -4.73 -18.23 -0.74
C ALA A 605 -5.52 -19.00 0.34
N THR A 606 -6.55 -19.72 -0.09
CA THR A 606 -7.30 -20.67 0.74
C THR A 606 -6.88 -22.08 0.38
N ARG A 607 -6.57 -22.90 1.38
CA ARG A 607 -6.12 -24.29 1.22
C ARG A 607 -7.21 -25.24 1.69
N HIS A 608 -7.55 -26.22 0.85
CA HIS A 608 -8.56 -27.23 1.13
C HIS A 608 -7.91 -28.59 1.35
N VAL A 609 -8.37 -29.33 2.35
CA VAL A 609 -7.96 -30.72 2.58
C VAL A 609 -8.59 -31.65 1.52
N PRO A 610 -8.01 -32.84 1.25
CA PRO A 610 -8.59 -33.77 0.29
C PRO A 610 -10.04 -34.20 0.61
N SER A 611 -10.45 -34.23 1.88
CA SER A 611 -11.83 -34.57 2.28
C SER A 611 -12.84 -33.41 2.15
N HIS A 612 -12.40 -32.23 1.68
CA HIS A 612 -13.20 -30.99 1.73
C HIS A 612 -14.53 -31.12 0.99
N ALA A 613 -14.55 -31.73 -0.20
CA ALA A 613 -15.78 -31.92 -0.97
C ALA A 613 -16.79 -32.81 -0.23
N TRP A 614 -16.33 -33.94 0.32
CA TRP A 614 -17.19 -34.77 1.17
C TRP A 614 -17.71 -33.99 2.39
N ALA A 615 -16.87 -33.16 3.00
CA ALA A 615 -17.28 -32.37 4.16
C ALA A 615 -18.38 -31.36 3.81
N GLU A 616 -18.24 -30.63 2.69
CA GLU A 616 -19.29 -29.74 2.16
C GLU A 616 -20.60 -30.48 1.90
N GLU A 617 -20.53 -31.67 1.27
CA GLU A 617 -21.70 -32.52 1.00
C GLU A 617 -22.43 -32.97 2.28
N ASN A 618 -21.75 -33.00 3.43
CA ASN A 618 -22.25 -33.60 4.68
C ASN A 618 -22.44 -32.58 5.81
N GLY A 619 -22.78 -31.33 5.48
CA GLY A 619 -23.20 -30.32 6.45
C GLY A 619 -22.06 -29.84 7.37
N CYS A 620 -20.83 -29.86 6.86
CA CYS A 620 -19.67 -29.36 7.59
C CYS A 620 -19.71 -27.84 7.73
N VAL A 621 -19.39 -27.37 8.94
CA VAL A 621 -19.00 -25.98 9.17
C VAL A 621 -17.49 -25.91 9.23
N PHE A 622 -16.88 -25.01 8.45
CA PHE A 622 -15.43 -24.85 8.39
C PHE A 622 -14.93 -23.73 9.31
N VAL A 623 -13.70 -23.87 9.78
CA VAL A 623 -12.94 -22.85 10.49
C VAL A 623 -11.61 -22.58 9.80
N GLU A 624 -11.19 -21.31 9.76
CA GLU A 624 -9.88 -20.93 9.22
C GLU A 624 -8.77 -21.25 10.24
N THR A 625 -7.78 -22.04 9.83
CA THR A 625 -6.57 -22.31 10.60
C THR A 625 -5.35 -21.97 9.76
N GLY A 626 -4.83 -20.75 9.92
CA GLY A 626 -3.81 -20.22 9.01
C GLY A 626 -4.41 -20.00 7.61
N LEU A 627 -3.89 -20.71 6.61
CA LEU A 627 -4.45 -20.70 5.25
C LEU A 627 -5.44 -21.85 4.99
N TRP A 628 -5.59 -22.79 5.93
CA TRP A 628 -6.44 -23.97 5.76
C TRP A 628 -7.88 -23.70 6.16
N LEU A 629 -8.83 -24.27 5.40
CA LEU A 629 -10.20 -24.50 5.87
C LEU A 629 -10.31 -25.91 6.45
N ARG A 630 -10.52 -25.99 7.77
CA ARG A 630 -10.66 -27.25 8.49
C ARG A 630 -12.11 -27.49 8.90
N PRO A 631 -12.58 -28.75 8.89
CA PRO A 631 -13.85 -29.09 9.50
C PRO A 631 -13.87 -28.74 11.00
N ALA A 632 -14.79 -27.87 11.40
CA ALA A 632 -15.01 -27.54 12.81
C ALA A 632 -15.96 -28.55 13.47
N TYR A 633 -17.07 -28.87 12.79
CA TYR A 633 -18.08 -29.87 13.17
C TYR A 633 -18.98 -30.20 11.96
N PHE A 634 -19.77 -31.28 12.07
CA PHE A 634 -20.66 -31.79 11.02
C PHE A 634 -22.11 -31.83 11.51
N SER A 635 -22.87 -30.79 11.19
CA SER A 635 -24.25 -30.60 11.65
C SER A 635 -25.22 -31.59 10.98
N ARG A 636 -26.23 -32.03 11.73
CA ARG A 636 -27.36 -32.86 11.24
C ARG A 636 -28.67 -32.11 11.36
N ALA A 637 -29.66 -32.51 10.54
CA ALA A 637 -31.01 -31.97 10.64
C ALA A 637 -31.58 -32.17 12.05
N GLY A 638 -32.08 -31.09 12.65
CA GLY A 638 -32.63 -31.07 14.02
C GLY A 638 -31.66 -30.57 15.09
N GLU A 639 -30.36 -30.43 14.77
CA GLU A 639 -29.38 -29.81 15.67
C GLU A 639 -29.42 -28.29 15.47
N THR A 640 -29.72 -27.53 16.53
CA THR A 640 -29.95 -26.07 16.45
C THR A 640 -28.77 -25.24 16.91
N ASP A 641 -27.88 -25.81 17.72
CA ASP A 641 -26.65 -25.17 18.17
C ASP A 641 -25.42 -26.02 17.83
N TRP A 642 -24.27 -25.34 17.66
CA TRP A 642 -22.99 -26.03 17.44
C TRP A 642 -22.66 -26.99 18.58
N LEU A 643 -23.08 -26.68 19.81
CA LEU A 643 -22.82 -27.52 20.97
C LEU A 643 -23.56 -28.85 20.89
N ASP A 644 -24.81 -28.86 20.40
CA ASP A 644 -25.59 -30.11 20.21
C ASP A 644 -24.83 -31.08 19.30
N THR A 645 -24.28 -30.53 18.20
CA THR A 645 -23.47 -31.27 17.23
C THR A 645 -22.21 -31.84 17.86
N VAL A 646 -21.45 -30.99 18.56
CA VAL A 646 -20.18 -31.36 19.18
C VAL A 646 -20.38 -32.39 20.30
N VAL A 647 -21.44 -32.25 21.10
CA VAL A 647 -21.82 -33.22 22.14
C VAL A 647 -22.06 -34.60 21.51
N ARG A 648 -22.90 -34.67 20.47
CA ARG A 648 -23.14 -35.94 19.75
C ARG A 648 -21.86 -36.54 19.19
N GLU A 649 -21.01 -35.73 18.56
CA GLU A 649 -19.75 -36.18 17.97
C GLU A 649 -18.85 -36.83 19.02
N VAL A 650 -18.62 -36.13 20.14
CA VAL A 650 -17.80 -36.63 21.25
C VAL A 650 -18.39 -37.90 21.87
N GLU A 651 -19.69 -37.92 22.17
CA GLU A 651 -20.36 -39.10 22.72
C GLU A 651 -20.25 -40.31 21.79
N THR A 652 -20.40 -40.09 20.48
CA THR A 652 -20.27 -41.14 19.47
C THR A 652 -18.84 -41.67 19.39
N VAL A 653 -17.83 -40.81 19.40
CA VAL A 653 -16.41 -41.24 19.39
C VAL A 653 -16.09 -42.06 20.65
N ARG A 654 -16.50 -41.59 21.83
CA ARG A 654 -16.28 -42.26 23.12
C ARG A 654 -16.98 -43.62 23.20
N ALA A 655 -18.18 -43.74 22.64
CA ALA A 655 -18.98 -44.98 22.70
C ALA A 655 -18.70 -45.96 21.55
N ARG A 656 -18.24 -45.47 20.40
CA ARG A 656 -18.16 -46.22 19.14
C ARG A 656 -16.88 -45.92 18.38
N VAL A 657 -16.96 -45.11 17.34
CA VAL A 657 -15.83 -44.71 16.49
C VAL A 657 -16.19 -43.40 15.80
N GLY A 658 -15.18 -42.55 15.57
CA GLY A 658 -15.30 -41.43 14.66
C GLY A 658 -14.05 -41.22 13.83
N LEU A 659 -14.20 -40.37 12.82
CA LEU A 659 -13.20 -40.02 11.83
C LEU A 659 -12.96 -38.50 11.83
N CYS A 660 -11.71 -38.08 11.98
CA CYS A 660 -11.32 -36.68 11.94
C CYS A 660 -10.20 -36.44 10.94
N ASP A 661 -10.30 -35.33 10.20
CA ASP A 661 -9.28 -34.92 9.25
C ASP A 661 -8.14 -34.16 9.95
N VAL A 662 -6.99 -34.82 10.03
CA VAL A 662 -5.73 -34.30 10.58
C VAL A 662 -4.68 -34.08 9.48
N THR A 663 -5.11 -34.03 8.22
CA THR A 663 -4.25 -33.79 7.04
C THR A 663 -3.45 -32.50 7.17
N THR A 664 -3.97 -31.51 7.88
CA THR A 664 -3.33 -30.19 8.01
C THR A 664 -2.11 -30.17 8.93
N LEU A 665 -1.80 -31.24 9.67
CA LEU A 665 -0.57 -31.31 10.49
C LEU A 665 0.67 -31.12 9.60
N GLY A 666 1.70 -30.46 10.11
CA GLY A 666 3.00 -30.46 9.45
C GLY A 666 3.54 -31.89 9.42
N LYS A 667 4.10 -32.32 8.29
CA LYS A 667 4.72 -33.64 8.15
C LYS A 667 6.08 -33.47 7.48
N ILE A 668 7.13 -33.97 8.13
CA ILE A 668 8.51 -33.83 7.67
C ILE A 668 9.12 -35.23 7.63
N ASP A 669 9.55 -35.64 6.45
CA ASP A 669 10.29 -36.88 6.23
C ASP A 669 11.78 -36.58 6.43
N ILE A 670 12.43 -37.37 7.29
CA ILE A 670 13.79 -37.14 7.79
C ILE A 670 14.60 -38.41 7.53
N GLN A 671 15.60 -38.32 6.67
CA GLN A 671 16.40 -39.47 6.26
C GLN A 671 17.91 -39.20 6.37
N GLY A 672 18.70 -40.26 6.51
CA GLY A 672 20.16 -40.20 6.58
C GLY A 672 20.77 -40.97 7.75
N ARG A 673 22.08 -41.15 7.74
CA ARG A 673 22.80 -41.94 8.76
C ARG A 673 22.84 -41.26 10.13
N ASP A 674 22.80 -39.93 10.17
CA ASP A 674 22.95 -39.15 11.39
C ASP A 674 21.62 -38.59 11.94
N VAL A 675 20.49 -39.06 11.42
CA VAL A 675 19.15 -38.55 11.79
C VAL A 675 18.87 -38.68 13.29
N LEU A 676 19.25 -39.80 13.91
CA LEU A 676 19.04 -39.97 15.34
C LEU A 676 19.83 -38.92 16.14
N THR A 677 21.09 -38.68 15.77
CA THR A 677 21.93 -37.64 16.37
C THR A 677 21.30 -36.26 16.22
N PHE A 678 20.79 -35.95 15.03
CA PHE A 678 20.12 -34.69 14.76
C PHE A 678 18.84 -34.51 15.58
N ILE A 679 17.96 -35.53 15.61
CA ILE A 679 16.74 -35.56 16.44
C ILE A 679 17.08 -35.37 17.91
N GLU A 680 18.13 -36.03 18.40
CA GLU A 680 18.61 -35.88 19.78
C GLU A 680 19.08 -34.46 20.10
N ARG A 681 19.55 -33.69 19.11
CA ARG A 681 19.97 -32.29 19.32
C ARG A 681 18.79 -31.30 19.23
N VAL A 682 17.82 -31.53 18.35
CA VAL A 682 16.68 -30.60 18.14
C VAL A 682 15.50 -30.85 19.10
N CYS A 683 15.27 -32.10 19.51
CA CYS A 683 14.18 -32.45 20.42
C CYS A 683 14.68 -32.47 21.87
N ALA A 684 13.89 -31.93 22.79
CA ALA A 684 14.31 -31.83 24.19
C ALA A 684 14.21 -33.16 24.94
N ASN A 685 13.29 -34.05 24.55
CA ASN A 685 13.14 -35.39 25.11
C ASN A 685 14.07 -36.41 24.42
N PRO A 686 14.42 -37.54 25.06
CA PRO A 686 15.34 -38.53 24.50
C PRO A 686 14.67 -39.41 23.42
N PHE A 687 15.44 -39.84 22.42
CA PHE A 687 15.03 -40.65 21.26
C PHE A 687 15.91 -41.90 21.01
N ALA A 688 17.07 -42.02 21.63
CA ALA A 688 18.08 -43.06 21.37
C ALA A 688 17.55 -44.49 21.57
N THR A 689 16.55 -44.65 22.43
CA THR A 689 15.90 -45.93 22.73
C THR A 689 14.61 -46.18 21.93
N LEU A 690 14.26 -45.33 20.96
CA LEU A 690 13.07 -45.51 20.14
C LEU A 690 13.34 -46.63 19.12
N PRO A 691 12.70 -47.82 19.23
CA PRO A 691 12.92 -48.89 18.25
C PRO A 691 12.26 -48.56 16.91
N VAL A 692 12.72 -49.19 15.83
CA VAL A 692 12.03 -49.17 14.54
C VAL A 692 10.61 -49.72 14.71
N GLY A 693 9.65 -49.11 14.02
CA GLY A 693 8.23 -49.45 14.13
C GLY A 693 7.53 -48.81 15.33
N LYS A 694 8.18 -47.87 16.03
CA LYS A 694 7.59 -47.08 17.11
C LYS A 694 7.66 -45.58 16.86
N ALA A 695 6.70 -44.90 17.47
CA ALA A 695 6.59 -43.46 17.51
C ALA A 695 6.76 -42.94 18.95
N ARG A 696 7.15 -41.67 19.09
CA ARG A 696 7.29 -41.01 20.39
C ARG A 696 6.96 -39.53 20.26
N TYR A 697 6.22 -39.02 21.25
CA TYR A 697 5.94 -37.61 21.37
C TYR A 697 7.23 -36.79 21.44
N ALA A 698 7.29 -35.67 20.73
CA ALA A 698 8.45 -34.80 20.61
C ALA A 698 8.13 -33.41 21.15
N VAL A 699 9.01 -32.88 21.98
CA VAL A 699 8.96 -31.49 22.45
C VAL A 699 10.12 -30.72 21.86
N LEU A 700 9.83 -29.68 21.09
CA LEU A 700 10.84 -28.79 20.54
C LEU A 700 10.83 -27.49 21.36
N LEU A 701 12.02 -27.06 21.78
CA LEU A 701 12.19 -25.77 22.44
C LEU A 701 12.87 -24.79 21.49
N ARG A 702 12.62 -23.51 21.71
CA ARG A 702 13.47 -22.45 21.18
C ARG A 702 14.75 -22.33 22.01
N GLU A 703 15.74 -21.64 21.46
CA GLU A 703 17.00 -21.37 22.14
C GLU A 703 16.82 -20.65 23.49
N ASP A 704 15.74 -19.88 23.67
CA ASP A 704 15.40 -19.17 24.91
C ASP A 704 14.75 -20.05 25.99
N GLY A 705 14.49 -21.34 25.70
CA GLY A 705 13.93 -22.32 26.64
C GLY A 705 12.40 -22.46 26.65
N PHE A 706 11.68 -21.67 25.86
CA PHE A 706 10.23 -21.83 25.70
C PHE A 706 9.87 -22.92 24.68
N VAL A 707 8.69 -23.51 24.81
CA VAL A 707 8.19 -24.49 23.84
C VAL A 707 7.94 -23.80 22.50
N MET A 708 8.56 -24.33 21.45
CA MET A 708 8.38 -23.86 20.07
C MET A 708 7.16 -24.54 19.44
N ASP A 709 7.14 -25.87 19.49
CA ASP A 709 6.10 -26.72 18.95
C ASP A 709 6.23 -28.12 19.59
N ASP A 710 5.22 -28.94 19.35
CA ASP A 710 5.20 -30.35 19.71
C ASP A 710 4.73 -31.20 18.53
N GLY A 711 4.78 -32.52 18.71
CA GLY A 711 4.30 -33.47 17.73
C GLY A 711 4.73 -34.88 18.07
N THR A 712 4.82 -35.72 17.04
CA THR A 712 5.28 -37.10 17.17
C THR A 712 6.35 -37.39 16.14
N ILE A 713 7.37 -38.15 16.53
CA ILE A 713 8.34 -38.70 15.59
C ILE A 713 8.16 -40.21 15.53
N ALA A 714 7.90 -40.73 14.34
CA ALA A 714 7.84 -42.15 14.01
C ALA A 714 9.17 -42.61 13.39
N ARG A 715 9.72 -43.72 13.87
CA ARG A 715 10.91 -44.36 13.29
C ARG A 715 10.46 -45.51 12.38
N LEU A 716 10.40 -45.25 11.08
CA LEU A 716 9.95 -46.23 10.07
C LEU A 716 11.06 -47.19 9.64
N GLY A 717 12.31 -46.77 9.72
CA GLY A 717 13.49 -47.59 9.47
C GLY A 717 14.69 -47.14 10.29
N GLU A 718 15.84 -47.77 10.06
CA GLU A 718 17.08 -47.41 10.77
C GLU A 718 17.49 -45.95 10.53
N THR A 719 17.33 -45.50 9.28
CA THR A 719 17.71 -44.17 8.80
C THR A 719 16.52 -43.38 8.26
N HIS A 720 15.29 -43.73 8.64
CA HIS A 720 14.07 -43.11 8.12
C HIS A 720 13.07 -42.80 9.24
N TYR A 721 12.79 -41.51 9.40
CA TYR A 721 11.90 -40.97 10.42
C TYR A 721 10.88 -40.03 9.80
N VAL A 722 9.71 -39.94 10.42
CA VAL A 722 8.68 -38.96 10.06
C VAL A 722 8.30 -38.18 11.30
N MET A 723 8.45 -36.87 11.24
CA MET A 723 8.04 -35.94 12.28
C MET A 723 6.71 -35.29 11.91
N THR A 724 5.81 -35.18 12.88
CA THR A 724 4.65 -34.30 12.81
C THR A 724 4.91 -33.00 13.57
N ALA A 725 4.28 -31.93 13.09
CA ALA A 725 4.28 -30.60 13.70
C ALA A 725 2.84 -30.07 13.72
N SER A 726 2.54 -29.09 14.58
CA SER A 726 1.20 -28.52 14.62
C SER A 726 0.86 -27.80 13.30
N THR A 727 -0.42 -27.74 12.95
CA THR A 727 -0.87 -27.14 11.67
C THR A 727 -0.38 -25.70 11.48
N ALA A 728 -0.40 -24.89 12.53
CA ALA A 728 0.01 -23.49 12.45
C ALA A 728 1.54 -23.32 12.37
N ASN A 729 2.31 -24.26 12.93
CA ASN A 729 3.77 -24.14 13.03
C ASN A 729 4.54 -25.01 12.02
N ALA A 730 3.86 -25.80 11.17
CA ALA A 730 4.48 -26.68 10.17
C ALA A 730 5.64 -26.02 9.40
N GLY A 731 5.42 -24.81 8.87
CA GLY A 731 6.45 -24.05 8.14
C GLY A 731 7.60 -23.58 9.05
N ARG A 732 7.30 -23.14 10.27
CA ARG A 732 8.30 -22.68 11.25
C ARG A 732 9.19 -23.83 11.73
N VAL A 733 8.61 -25.00 12.00
CA VAL A 733 9.38 -26.19 12.38
C VAL A 733 10.31 -26.61 11.24
N MET A 734 9.83 -26.67 10.00
CA MET A 734 10.69 -26.99 8.85
C MET A 734 11.85 -25.99 8.69
N GLN A 735 11.57 -24.69 8.80
CA GLN A 735 12.61 -23.65 8.75
C GLN A 735 13.63 -23.81 9.89
N HIS A 736 13.18 -24.12 11.09
CA HIS A 736 14.06 -24.34 12.24
C HIS A 736 14.95 -25.57 12.05
N LEU A 737 14.40 -26.69 11.57
CA LEU A 737 15.20 -27.89 11.27
C LEU A 737 16.21 -27.63 10.16
N GLU A 738 15.85 -26.91 9.09
CA GLU A 738 16.79 -26.52 8.03
C GLU A 738 17.89 -25.59 8.56
N PHE A 739 17.56 -24.63 9.41
CA PHE A 739 18.56 -23.79 10.07
C PHE A 739 19.55 -24.65 10.87
N CYS A 740 19.05 -25.58 11.68
CA CYS A 740 19.89 -26.49 12.46
C CYS A 740 20.78 -27.35 11.56
N ARG A 741 20.22 -27.91 10.49
CA ARG A 741 20.93 -28.77 9.54
C ARG A 741 21.96 -28.01 8.73
N GLN A 742 21.65 -26.80 8.25
CA GLN A 742 22.53 -26.03 7.36
C GLN A 742 23.59 -25.21 8.09
N TRP A 743 23.26 -24.69 9.28
CA TRP A 743 24.12 -23.72 9.97
C TRP A 743 24.74 -24.26 11.25
N LEU A 744 23.97 -24.99 12.06
CA LEU A 744 24.49 -25.50 13.33
C LEU A 744 25.29 -26.77 13.13
N TRP A 745 24.78 -27.69 12.29
CA TRP A 745 25.37 -29.01 12.09
C TRP A 745 25.42 -29.44 10.60
N PRO A 746 26.08 -28.64 9.73
CA PRO A 746 26.20 -28.96 8.30
C PRO A 746 26.96 -30.27 8.02
N GLU A 747 27.70 -30.79 9.01
CA GLU A 747 28.46 -32.03 8.91
C GLU A 747 27.60 -33.31 8.99
N LEU A 748 26.37 -33.23 9.51
CA LEU A 748 25.52 -34.41 9.71
C LEU A 748 24.88 -34.87 8.39
N ASP A 749 24.91 -36.17 8.14
CA ASP A 749 24.19 -36.81 7.04
C ASP A 749 22.68 -36.89 7.36
N VAL A 750 21.99 -35.79 7.09
CA VAL A 750 20.55 -35.62 7.26
C VAL A 750 19.96 -34.88 6.06
N GLN A 751 18.87 -35.43 5.53
CA GLN A 751 18.03 -34.85 4.50
C GLN A 751 16.61 -34.66 5.06
N LEU A 752 16.05 -33.48 4.79
CA LEU A 752 14.74 -33.07 5.27
C LEU A 752 13.85 -32.79 4.06
N ALA A 753 12.62 -33.32 4.08
CA ALA A 753 11.61 -33.00 3.09
C ALA A 753 10.28 -32.72 3.77
N SER A 754 9.65 -31.58 3.50
CA SER A 754 8.26 -31.40 3.90
C SER A 754 7.37 -32.28 3.02
N VAL A 755 6.68 -33.22 3.66
CA VAL A 755 5.68 -34.11 3.04
C VAL A 755 4.27 -33.77 3.55
N SER A 756 4.08 -32.53 4.02
CA SER A 756 2.82 -32.03 4.59
C SER A 756 1.64 -32.16 3.63
N GLU A 757 1.87 -31.93 2.33
CA GLU A 757 0.83 -31.99 1.28
C GLU A 757 0.83 -33.33 0.53
N GLN A 758 1.86 -34.16 0.72
CA GLN A 758 1.96 -35.46 0.04
C GLN A 758 0.98 -36.48 0.63
N TRP A 759 0.61 -36.33 1.90
CA TRP A 759 -0.19 -37.29 2.64
C TRP A 759 -1.48 -36.66 3.17
N ALA A 760 -2.62 -37.21 2.74
CA ALA A 760 -3.87 -37.09 3.49
C ALA A 760 -3.74 -37.91 4.78
N HIS A 761 -4.22 -37.40 5.91
CA HIS A 761 -4.02 -38.05 7.20
C HIS A 761 -5.31 -38.01 8.03
N TYR A 762 -5.80 -39.19 8.41
CA TYR A 762 -7.10 -39.33 9.07
C TYR A 762 -6.98 -40.05 10.40
N ALA A 763 -7.50 -39.44 11.46
CA ALA A 763 -7.58 -40.03 12.78
C ALA A 763 -8.90 -40.81 12.92
N VAL A 764 -8.79 -42.13 13.08
CA VAL A 764 -9.89 -43.05 13.40
C VAL A 764 -9.82 -43.34 14.90
N ALA A 765 -10.76 -42.81 15.68
CA ALA A 765 -10.71 -42.85 17.14
C ALA A 765 -11.98 -43.46 17.74
N GLY A 766 -11.83 -44.20 18.85
CA GLY A 766 -12.92 -44.83 19.60
C GLY A 766 -12.71 -46.34 19.78
N PRO A 767 -13.46 -46.99 20.68
CA PRO A 767 -13.32 -48.43 20.96
C PRO A 767 -13.50 -49.33 19.73
N ARG A 768 -14.19 -48.87 18.67
CA ARG A 768 -14.40 -49.61 17.40
C ARG A 768 -13.45 -49.16 16.27
N ALA A 769 -12.44 -48.34 16.55
CA ALA A 769 -11.49 -47.86 15.55
C ALA A 769 -10.73 -49.01 14.87
N ARG A 770 -10.22 -49.98 15.65
CA ARG A 770 -9.53 -51.17 15.13
C ARG A 770 -10.43 -52.00 14.22
N ASP A 771 -11.68 -52.24 14.62
CA ASP A 771 -12.63 -53.02 13.83
C ASP A 771 -12.98 -52.35 12.50
N THR A 772 -13.04 -51.02 12.50
CA THR A 772 -13.22 -50.23 11.27
C THR A 772 -12.03 -50.39 10.34
N LEU A 773 -10.81 -50.19 10.87
CA LEU A 773 -9.58 -50.24 10.05
C LEU A 773 -9.20 -51.64 9.56
N ARG A 774 -9.61 -52.72 10.24
CA ARG A 774 -9.45 -54.10 9.74
C ARG A 774 -10.13 -54.35 8.39
N ARG A 775 -11.11 -53.51 8.02
CA ARG A 775 -11.80 -53.56 6.72
C ARG A 775 -11.14 -52.70 5.65
N ILE A 776 -10.14 -51.89 6.01
CA ILE A 776 -9.46 -50.92 5.14
C ILE A 776 -8.02 -51.33 4.88
N VAL A 777 -7.31 -51.73 5.93
CA VAL A 777 -5.94 -52.24 5.86
C VAL A 777 -5.97 -53.63 5.23
N ASP A 778 -5.08 -53.85 4.25
CA ASP A 778 -5.06 -55.10 3.50
C ASP A 778 -4.71 -56.30 4.41
N PRO A 779 -5.23 -57.53 4.14
CA PRO A 779 -5.16 -58.67 5.05
C PRO A 779 -3.76 -59.14 5.49
N GLY A 780 -2.69 -58.65 4.85
CA GLY A 780 -1.30 -58.98 5.19
C GLY A 780 -0.74 -58.27 6.42
N PHE A 781 -1.46 -57.30 6.99
CA PHE A 781 -1.00 -56.50 8.14
C PHE A 781 -1.84 -56.77 9.38
N ASP A 782 -1.23 -57.31 10.44
CA ASP A 782 -1.91 -57.52 11.73
C ASP A 782 -1.90 -56.23 12.57
N ILE A 783 -3.09 -55.69 12.83
CA ILE A 783 -3.32 -54.49 13.65
C ILE A 783 -3.93 -54.81 15.02
N SER A 784 -3.80 -56.06 15.48
CA SER A 784 -4.11 -56.49 16.86
C SER A 784 -3.36 -55.67 17.91
N ASN A 785 -3.79 -55.72 19.17
CA ASN A 785 -3.14 -54.96 20.24
C ASN A 785 -1.71 -55.47 20.49
N GLU A 786 -1.52 -56.79 20.34
CA GLU A 786 -0.27 -57.50 20.53
C GLU A 786 0.73 -57.19 19.39
N ALA A 787 0.28 -57.23 18.13
CA ALA A 787 1.14 -56.97 16.97
C ALA A 787 1.37 -55.48 16.71
N PHE A 788 0.37 -54.63 16.99
CA PHE A 788 0.44 -53.18 16.79
C PHE A 788 0.13 -52.40 18.08
N PRO A 789 0.98 -52.50 19.12
CA PRO A 789 0.73 -51.91 20.44
C PRO A 789 0.73 -50.37 20.40
N PHE A 790 0.27 -49.70 21.47
CA PHE A 790 0.27 -48.24 21.56
C PHE A 790 1.61 -47.62 21.12
N LEU A 791 1.54 -46.53 20.35
CA LEU A 791 2.66 -45.87 19.66
C LEU A 791 3.39 -46.74 18.62
N ALA A 792 2.79 -47.82 18.13
CA ALA A 792 3.29 -48.51 16.94
C ALA A 792 3.10 -47.66 15.68
N CYS A 793 4.02 -47.80 14.73
CA CYS A 793 3.92 -47.24 13.40
C CYS A 793 4.44 -48.24 12.36
N ALA A 794 3.83 -48.28 11.18
CA ALA A 794 4.31 -49.10 10.07
C ALA A 794 3.89 -48.51 8.73
N GLU A 795 4.62 -48.88 7.68
CA GLU A 795 4.11 -48.78 6.32
C GLU A 795 3.22 -49.99 6.04
N VAL A 796 2.04 -49.73 5.49
CA VAL A 796 1.00 -50.73 5.20
C VAL A 796 0.45 -50.50 3.80
N THR A 797 -0.46 -51.36 3.35
CA THR A 797 -1.28 -51.11 2.16
C THR A 797 -2.76 -51.11 2.49
N VAL A 798 -3.54 -50.37 1.69
CA VAL A 798 -5.00 -50.29 1.77
C VAL A 798 -5.62 -50.43 0.39
N GLY A 799 -6.89 -50.85 0.32
CA GLY A 799 -7.65 -50.84 -0.93
C GLY A 799 -7.04 -51.69 -2.05
N GLY A 800 -6.34 -52.78 -1.72
CA GLY A 800 -5.74 -53.69 -2.70
C GLY A 800 -4.36 -53.26 -3.18
N GLY A 801 -3.53 -52.68 -2.31
CA GLY A 801 -2.12 -52.39 -2.59
C GLY A 801 -1.72 -50.91 -2.63
N ILE A 802 -2.61 -49.97 -2.28
CA ILE A 802 -2.27 -48.54 -2.20
C ILE A 802 -1.34 -48.35 -0.99
N PRO A 803 -0.12 -47.80 -1.16
CA PRO A 803 0.79 -47.56 -0.05
C PRO A 803 0.18 -46.58 0.96
N ALA A 804 0.31 -46.89 2.23
CA ALA A 804 -0.18 -46.07 3.33
C ALA A 804 0.77 -46.16 4.54
N ARG A 805 0.62 -45.25 5.49
CA ARG A 805 1.31 -45.30 6.78
C ARG A 805 0.27 -45.34 7.89
N LEU A 806 0.45 -46.25 8.82
CA LEU A 806 -0.44 -46.40 9.97
C LEU A 806 0.32 -46.03 11.24
N PHE A 807 -0.32 -45.27 12.11
CA PHE A 807 0.23 -44.85 13.40
C PHE A 807 -0.78 -45.08 14.50
N ARG A 808 -0.41 -45.72 15.61
CA ARG A 808 -1.28 -45.89 16.78
C ARG A 808 -1.06 -44.75 17.78
N ILE A 809 -1.50 -43.56 17.37
CA ILE A 809 -1.39 -42.30 18.10
C ILE A 809 -2.80 -41.80 18.43
N SER A 810 -2.97 -41.16 19.58
CA SER A 810 -4.26 -40.63 20.02
C SER A 810 -4.12 -39.24 20.62
N PHE A 811 -4.91 -38.30 20.11
CA PHE A 811 -5.15 -37.00 20.74
C PHE A 811 -6.54 -36.88 21.36
N SER A 812 -7.41 -37.89 21.18
CA SER A 812 -8.73 -37.97 21.80
C SER A 812 -8.71 -38.64 23.17
N GLY A 813 -7.66 -39.39 23.49
CA GLY A 813 -7.59 -40.24 24.69
C GLY A 813 -8.33 -41.58 24.57
N GLU A 814 -8.92 -41.89 23.42
CA GLU A 814 -9.45 -43.22 23.10
C GLU A 814 -8.40 -44.06 22.35
N LEU A 815 -8.66 -45.37 22.20
CA LEU A 815 -8.01 -46.16 21.16
C LEU A 815 -8.12 -45.42 19.83
N ALA A 816 -6.99 -45.10 19.21
CA ALA A 816 -6.99 -44.37 17.95
C ALA A 816 -5.83 -44.80 17.06
N TYR A 817 -6.07 -44.66 15.77
CA TYR A 817 -5.12 -44.88 14.70
C TYR A 817 -5.18 -43.70 13.76
N GLU A 818 -4.02 -43.21 13.32
CA GLU A 818 -3.93 -42.27 12.23
C GLU A 818 -3.49 -43.03 10.97
N LEU A 819 -4.28 -42.93 9.91
CA LEU A 819 -4.01 -43.54 8.61
C LEU A 819 -3.64 -42.44 7.62
N ALA A 820 -2.39 -42.46 7.15
CA ALA A 820 -1.91 -41.58 6.11
C ALA A 820 -1.93 -42.30 4.75
N VAL A 821 -2.57 -41.69 3.76
CA VAL A 821 -2.57 -42.15 2.36
C VAL A 821 -2.05 -41.03 1.45
N PRO A 822 -1.51 -41.34 0.26
CA PRO A 822 -1.13 -40.29 -0.68
C PRO A 822 -2.32 -39.37 -0.95
N ALA A 823 -2.10 -38.06 -0.94
CA ALA A 823 -3.18 -37.07 -0.92
C ALA A 823 -4.18 -37.21 -2.09
N ALA A 824 -3.73 -37.69 -3.25
CA ALA A 824 -4.57 -37.99 -4.40
C ALA A 824 -5.67 -39.05 -4.12
N TYR A 825 -5.46 -39.92 -3.14
CA TYR A 825 -6.44 -40.92 -2.68
C TYR A 825 -7.22 -40.48 -1.44
N GLY A 826 -6.99 -39.25 -0.94
CA GLY A 826 -7.54 -38.78 0.33
C GLY A 826 -9.07 -38.86 0.40
N ASP A 827 -9.78 -38.21 -0.53
CA ASP A 827 -11.26 -38.22 -0.55
C ASP A 827 -11.82 -39.66 -0.62
N ALA A 828 -11.24 -40.49 -1.48
CA ALA A 828 -11.64 -41.89 -1.64
C ALA A 828 -11.41 -42.69 -0.36
N ALA A 829 -10.27 -42.51 0.31
CA ALA A 829 -9.97 -43.15 1.58
C ALA A 829 -10.91 -42.67 2.70
N TRP A 830 -11.22 -41.37 2.77
CA TRP A 830 -12.20 -40.83 3.72
C TRP A 830 -13.55 -41.50 3.57
N ARG A 831 -14.09 -41.54 2.34
CA ARG A 831 -15.36 -42.19 2.01
C ARG A 831 -15.34 -43.69 2.32
N ALA A 832 -14.25 -44.38 2.00
CA ALA A 832 -14.08 -45.80 2.30
C ALA A 832 -14.09 -46.08 3.81
N ILE A 833 -13.39 -45.29 4.61
CA ILE A 833 -13.36 -45.43 6.08
C ILE A 833 -14.76 -45.18 6.67
N MET A 834 -15.44 -44.12 6.22
CA MET A 834 -16.82 -43.84 6.63
C MET A 834 -17.75 -45.02 6.31
N GLN A 835 -17.63 -45.61 5.11
CA GLN A 835 -18.43 -46.78 4.71
C GLN A 835 -18.09 -48.01 5.57
N ALA A 836 -16.81 -48.30 5.79
CA ALA A 836 -16.36 -49.42 6.61
C ALA A 836 -16.83 -49.32 8.07
N GLY A 837 -16.96 -48.10 8.58
CA GLY A 837 -17.39 -47.81 9.94
C GLY A 837 -18.90 -47.83 10.16
N LEU A 838 -19.74 -47.87 9.11
CA LEU A 838 -21.20 -47.84 9.24
C LEU A 838 -21.77 -48.91 10.18
N PRO A 839 -21.36 -50.20 10.12
CA PRO A 839 -21.86 -51.22 11.05
C PRO A 839 -21.49 -50.98 12.51
N TYR A 840 -20.50 -50.11 12.75
CA TYR A 840 -20.02 -49.74 14.07
C TYR A 840 -20.56 -48.39 14.53
N GLY A 841 -21.39 -47.72 13.72
CA GLY A 841 -22.00 -46.43 14.02
C GLY A 841 -21.02 -45.25 14.00
N ILE A 842 -20.12 -45.24 13.01
CA ILE A 842 -19.12 -44.17 12.82
C ILE A 842 -19.74 -42.78 12.64
N THR A 843 -19.05 -41.75 13.12
CA THR A 843 -19.34 -40.35 12.79
C THR A 843 -18.09 -39.61 12.32
N ALA A 844 -18.23 -38.70 11.36
CA ALA A 844 -17.23 -37.66 11.18
C ALA A 844 -17.28 -36.70 12.37
N TYR A 845 -16.13 -36.15 12.76
CA TYR A 845 -16.03 -35.11 13.79
C TYR A 845 -14.93 -34.11 13.44
N GLY A 846 -15.13 -32.85 13.84
CA GLY A 846 -14.22 -31.75 13.51
C GLY A 846 -13.30 -31.32 14.65
N SER A 847 -12.68 -30.16 14.47
CA SER A 847 -11.74 -29.60 15.45
C SER A 847 -12.37 -29.24 16.79
N GLU A 848 -13.67 -28.94 16.83
CA GLU A 848 -14.36 -28.61 18.09
C GLU A 848 -14.52 -29.85 18.98
N ALA A 849 -15.03 -30.95 18.45
CA ALA A 849 -15.10 -32.23 19.17
C ALA A 849 -13.72 -32.76 19.55
N LEU A 850 -12.71 -32.60 18.68
CA LEU A 850 -11.32 -32.91 19.03
C LEU A 850 -10.82 -32.04 20.19
N SER A 851 -11.21 -30.77 20.22
CA SER A 851 -10.84 -29.83 21.29
C SER A 851 -11.48 -30.21 22.63
N VAL A 852 -12.73 -30.67 22.64
CA VAL A 852 -13.35 -31.22 23.86
C VAL A 852 -12.53 -32.40 24.38
N MET A 853 -12.26 -33.39 23.52
CA MET A 853 -11.61 -34.63 23.94
C MET A 853 -10.16 -34.42 24.42
N ARG A 854 -9.41 -33.50 23.81
CA ARG A 854 -8.05 -33.18 24.27
C ARG A 854 -8.05 -32.38 25.58
N ILE A 855 -9.05 -31.51 25.81
CA ILE A 855 -9.21 -30.78 27.08
C ILE A 855 -9.57 -31.75 28.20
N GLU A 856 -10.48 -32.71 27.94
CA GLU A 856 -10.80 -33.78 28.90
C GLU A 856 -9.57 -34.58 29.34
N LYS A 857 -8.57 -34.69 28.46
CA LYS A 857 -7.30 -35.37 28.72
C LYS A 857 -6.19 -34.46 29.23
N GLY A 858 -6.39 -33.14 29.30
CA GLY A 858 -5.38 -32.17 29.74
C GLY A 858 -4.24 -31.94 28.74
N HIS A 859 -4.44 -32.26 27.46
CA HIS A 859 -3.42 -32.06 26.44
C HIS A 859 -3.33 -30.58 26.05
N ALA A 860 -2.11 -30.06 26.05
CA ALA A 860 -1.80 -28.73 25.54
C ALA A 860 -2.01 -28.66 24.02
N ALA A 861 -2.43 -27.50 23.54
CA ALA A 861 -2.49 -27.17 22.11
C ALA A 861 -2.06 -25.70 21.92
N GLY A 862 -2.41 -25.10 20.77
CA GLY A 862 -2.05 -23.71 20.46
C GLY A 862 -2.34 -22.67 21.57
N PRO A 863 -3.49 -22.71 22.28
CA PRO A 863 -3.76 -21.76 23.36
C PRO A 863 -2.79 -21.86 24.55
N GLU A 864 -2.28 -23.07 24.82
CA GLU A 864 -1.29 -23.31 25.87
C GLU A 864 0.15 -23.09 25.35
N ILE A 865 0.47 -23.49 24.12
CA ILE A 865 1.77 -23.29 23.46
C ILE A 865 1.78 -21.91 22.79
N ASN A 866 1.74 -20.87 23.62
CA ASN A 866 1.55 -19.47 23.18
C ASN A 866 2.87 -18.70 22.96
N GLY A 867 4.00 -19.40 23.00
CA GLY A 867 5.33 -18.82 22.85
C GLY A 867 5.93 -18.22 24.12
N GLN A 868 5.19 -18.22 25.23
CA GLN A 868 5.66 -17.79 26.56
C GLN A 868 5.61 -18.91 27.59
N THR A 869 5.23 -20.13 27.21
CA THR A 869 5.17 -21.29 28.11
C THR A 869 6.39 -22.18 27.99
N THR A 870 7.00 -22.51 29.12
CA THR A 870 8.06 -23.51 29.20
C THR A 870 7.45 -24.91 29.21
N ALA A 871 8.26 -25.95 28.94
CA ALA A 871 7.78 -27.31 29.09
C ALA A 871 7.39 -27.63 30.54
N ARG A 872 7.98 -26.97 31.54
CA ARG A 872 7.55 -27.10 32.95
C ARG A 872 6.14 -26.52 33.12
N ASP A 873 5.89 -25.34 32.57
CA ASP A 873 4.59 -24.66 32.65
C ASP A 873 3.48 -25.57 32.11
N LEU A 874 3.77 -26.35 31.07
CA LEU A 874 2.82 -27.28 30.45
C LEU A 874 2.74 -28.67 31.11
N GLY A 875 3.44 -28.90 32.23
CA GLY A 875 3.51 -30.23 32.87
C GLY A 875 4.38 -31.25 32.12
N LEU A 876 5.08 -30.84 31.06
CA LEU A 876 5.96 -31.67 30.23
C LEU A 876 7.43 -31.66 30.70
N GLY A 877 7.74 -30.95 31.78
CA GLY A 877 9.12 -30.78 32.28
C GLY A 877 9.83 -32.11 32.59
N GLY A 878 9.08 -33.13 33.02
CA GLY A 878 9.60 -34.48 33.28
C GLY A 878 10.05 -35.24 32.03
N MET A 879 9.56 -34.86 30.84
CA MET A 879 9.94 -35.48 29.56
C MET A 879 11.29 -34.99 29.05
N LEU A 880 11.75 -33.83 29.52
CA LEU A 880 12.99 -33.23 29.06
C LEU A 880 14.19 -34.07 29.50
N ALA A 881 15.12 -34.27 28.59
CA ALA A 881 16.32 -35.03 28.91
C ALA A 881 17.20 -34.26 29.89
N LYS A 882 17.83 -35.02 30.81
CA LYS A 882 18.70 -34.48 31.88
C LYS A 882 20.18 -34.57 31.55
N LYS A 883 20.58 -35.53 30.71
CA LYS A 883 21.99 -35.89 30.48
C LYS A 883 22.54 -35.49 29.11
N LYS A 884 21.68 -35.34 28.10
CA LYS A 884 22.08 -34.92 26.76
C LYS A 884 21.96 -33.41 26.59
N ASP A 885 22.67 -32.87 25.61
CA ASP A 885 22.48 -31.51 25.15
C ASP A 885 21.38 -31.41 24.09
N TYR A 886 20.69 -30.26 24.03
CA TYR A 886 19.66 -29.95 23.03
C TYR A 886 19.36 -28.45 23.03
N ILE A 887 18.70 -27.98 21.95
CA ILE A 887 18.29 -26.59 21.81
C ILE A 887 17.42 -26.15 22.99
N GLY A 888 17.78 -25.04 23.62
CA GLY A 888 17.07 -24.49 24.78
C GLY A 888 17.41 -25.13 26.14
N ARG A 889 18.29 -26.15 26.19
CA ARG A 889 18.64 -26.85 27.45
C ARG A 889 19.18 -25.90 28.52
N LEU A 890 20.06 -24.98 28.16
CA LEU A 890 20.69 -24.05 29.12
C LEU A 890 19.72 -22.93 29.49
N MET A 891 19.09 -22.31 28.50
CA MET A 891 18.31 -21.07 28.71
C MET A 891 16.98 -21.29 29.43
N LYS A 892 16.45 -22.52 29.46
CA LYS A 892 15.30 -22.85 30.30
C LYS A 892 15.58 -22.78 31.80
N GLU A 893 16.86 -22.78 32.22
CA GLU A 893 17.27 -22.77 33.64
C GLU A 893 17.41 -21.34 34.21
N ARG A 894 17.10 -20.30 33.42
CA ARG A 894 17.13 -18.91 33.88
C ARG A 894 16.22 -18.72 35.10
N PRO A 895 16.60 -17.90 36.10
CA PRO A 895 15.87 -17.76 37.36
C PRO A 895 14.35 -17.57 37.20
N ALA A 896 13.92 -16.68 36.30
CA ALA A 896 12.49 -16.40 36.07
C ALA A 896 11.71 -17.55 35.39
N LEU A 897 12.38 -18.49 34.72
CA LEU A 897 11.75 -19.66 34.10
C LEU A 897 11.67 -20.86 35.04
N VAL A 898 12.49 -20.87 36.09
CA VAL A 898 12.46 -21.88 37.15
C VAL A 898 11.81 -21.37 38.44
N ASP A 899 11.26 -20.15 38.43
CA ASP A 899 10.52 -19.59 39.55
C ASP A 899 9.38 -20.54 39.98
N PRO A 900 9.28 -20.91 41.28
CA PRO A 900 8.19 -21.75 41.78
C PRO A 900 6.79 -21.13 41.61
N ASP A 901 6.68 -19.80 41.59
CA ASP A 901 5.40 -19.08 41.46
C ASP A 901 5.00 -18.83 39.99
N ARG A 902 5.78 -19.34 39.03
CA ARG A 902 5.41 -19.27 37.62
C ARG A 902 4.11 -20.04 37.36
N PRO A 903 3.14 -19.49 36.59
CA PRO A 903 1.90 -20.19 36.28
C PRO A 903 2.15 -21.52 35.54
N VAL A 904 1.49 -22.57 36.02
CA VAL A 904 1.60 -23.95 35.49
C VAL A 904 0.21 -24.49 35.15
N LEU A 905 0.16 -25.42 34.21
CA LEU A 905 -1.08 -26.00 33.68
C LEU A 905 -1.83 -26.77 34.77
N ALA A 906 -3.09 -26.40 34.97
CA ALA A 906 -4.04 -27.05 35.86
C ALA A 906 -5.41 -27.18 35.19
N GLY A 907 -6.28 -28.01 35.78
CA GLY A 907 -7.69 -28.13 35.40
C GLY A 907 -8.60 -27.28 36.30
N PHE A 908 -9.75 -26.91 35.77
CA PHE A 908 -10.73 -26.07 36.45
C PHE A 908 -12.15 -26.61 36.21
N ARG A 909 -12.92 -26.73 37.30
CA ARG A 909 -14.35 -27.06 37.25
C ARG A 909 -15.14 -25.93 37.91
N PRO A 910 -16.29 -25.51 37.36
CA PRO A 910 -17.12 -24.54 38.04
C PRO A 910 -17.69 -25.16 39.31
N VAL A 911 -17.77 -24.36 40.38
CA VAL A 911 -18.40 -24.79 41.64
C VAL A 911 -19.89 -25.03 41.44
N ASP A 912 -20.55 -24.19 40.63
CA ASP A 912 -21.87 -24.46 40.08
C ASP A 912 -21.72 -25.26 38.76
N PRO A 913 -22.09 -26.56 38.72
CA PRO A 913 -21.90 -27.39 37.54
C PRO A 913 -22.64 -26.89 36.28
N SER A 914 -23.64 -26.01 36.45
CA SER A 914 -24.39 -25.39 35.35
C SER A 914 -23.69 -24.16 34.76
N ALA A 915 -22.73 -23.57 35.48
CA ALA A 915 -22.05 -22.37 35.04
C ALA A 915 -21.15 -22.63 33.82
N ARG A 916 -21.21 -21.72 32.84
CA ARG A 916 -20.42 -21.79 31.61
C ARG A 916 -19.11 -21.06 31.74
N LEU A 917 -18.01 -21.81 31.75
CA LEU A 917 -16.66 -21.26 31.75
C LEU A 917 -16.33 -20.50 30.44
N ARG A 918 -15.33 -19.62 30.49
CA ARG A 918 -14.87 -18.80 29.37
C ARG A 918 -13.35 -18.84 29.25
N ALA A 919 -12.83 -19.20 28.08
CA ALA A 919 -11.41 -19.04 27.78
C ALA A 919 -11.05 -17.54 27.75
N GLY A 920 -9.86 -17.22 28.27
CA GLY A 920 -9.35 -15.87 28.51
C GLY A 920 -9.71 -15.27 29.86
N ALA A 921 -10.51 -15.94 30.69
CA ALA A 921 -10.78 -15.49 32.05
C ALA A 921 -9.50 -15.54 32.91
N HIS A 922 -9.25 -14.49 33.69
CA HIS A 922 -8.13 -14.43 34.63
C HIS A 922 -8.50 -15.06 35.96
N PHE A 923 -7.53 -15.63 36.66
CA PHE A 923 -7.74 -16.20 37.98
C PHE A 923 -7.42 -15.20 39.07
N LEU A 924 -8.39 -14.95 39.94
CA LEU A 924 -8.23 -14.13 41.13
C LEU A 924 -8.50 -14.97 42.37
N GLY A 925 -7.81 -14.66 43.46
CA GLY A 925 -8.20 -15.13 44.79
C GLY A 925 -9.68 -14.82 45.08
N ARG A 926 -10.33 -15.68 45.88
CA ARG A 926 -11.78 -15.61 46.14
C ARG A 926 -12.25 -14.25 46.67
N ASP A 927 -11.45 -13.63 47.53
CA ASP A 927 -11.76 -12.35 48.18
C ASP A 927 -10.86 -11.21 47.69
N ALA A 928 -10.08 -11.42 46.62
CA ALA A 928 -9.13 -10.44 46.11
C ALA A 928 -9.83 -9.38 45.26
N GLU A 929 -9.53 -8.10 45.43
CA GLU A 929 -10.02 -7.09 44.50
C GLU A 929 -9.36 -7.26 43.11
N PRO A 930 -10.10 -7.11 41.99
CA PRO A 930 -9.52 -7.24 40.66
C PRO A 930 -8.41 -6.20 40.40
N SER A 931 -7.16 -6.64 40.33
CA SER A 931 -6.00 -5.84 39.94
C SER A 931 -4.97 -6.69 39.19
N LEU A 932 -3.96 -6.04 38.58
CA LEU A 932 -2.86 -6.76 37.93
C LEU A 932 -2.01 -7.54 38.94
N GLU A 933 -1.87 -7.04 40.16
CA GLU A 933 -1.13 -7.70 41.24
C GLU A 933 -1.87 -8.94 41.76
N ALA A 934 -3.20 -8.92 41.73
CA ALA A 934 -4.06 -10.02 42.16
C ALA A 934 -4.24 -11.13 41.09
N ASP A 935 -3.76 -10.91 39.87
CA ASP A 935 -3.83 -11.89 38.79
C ASP A 935 -2.88 -13.07 39.05
N GLU A 936 -3.45 -14.27 39.14
CA GLU A 936 -2.73 -15.50 39.40
C GLU A 936 -2.52 -16.35 38.15
N GLY A 937 -3.11 -15.96 37.01
CA GLY A 937 -3.01 -16.69 35.76
C GLY A 937 -4.26 -16.61 34.90
N VAL A 938 -4.37 -17.50 33.91
CA VAL A 938 -5.40 -17.41 32.86
C VAL A 938 -5.94 -18.78 32.46
N MET A 939 -7.26 -18.84 32.25
CA MET A 939 -7.96 -19.97 31.66
C MET A 939 -7.71 -19.98 30.15
N THR A 940 -6.95 -20.94 29.65
CA THR A 940 -6.49 -20.96 28.24
C THR A 940 -7.51 -21.63 27.33
N SER A 941 -8.12 -22.72 27.78
CA SER A 941 -9.05 -23.52 26.96
C SER A 941 -10.24 -23.99 27.78
N VAL A 942 -11.42 -24.02 27.16
CA VAL A 942 -12.69 -24.40 27.79
C VAL A 942 -13.50 -25.27 26.85
N ALA A 943 -14.18 -26.26 27.42
CA ALA A 943 -15.16 -27.08 26.71
C ALA A 943 -16.28 -27.51 27.65
N TYR A 944 -17.49 -27.70 27.11
CA TYR A 944 -18.47 -28.54 27.78
C TYR A 944 -18.06 -30.00 27.56
N SER A 945 -17.92 -30.77 28.64
CA SER A 945 -17.57 -32.19 28.58
C SER A 945 -18.85 -33.03 28.64
N PRO A 946 -19.24 -33.74 27.57
CA PRO A 946 -20.35 -34.69 27.62
C PRO A 946 -20.07 -35.86 28.59
N SER A 947 -18.79 -36.24 28.72
CA SER A 947 -18.35 -37.30 29.62
C SER A 947 -18.63 -36.98 31.09
N LEU A 948 -18.52 -35.69 31.47
CA LEU A 948 -18.68 -35.21 32.84
C LEU A 948 -19.98 -34.41 33.05
N LYS A 949 -20.70 -34.10 31.97
CA LYS A 949 -21.94 -33.31 31.92
C LYS A 949 -21.81 -31.92 32.56
N THR A 950 -20.64 -31.30 32.43
CA THR A 950 -20.34 -29.96 32.97
C THR A 950 -19.29 -29.26 32.13
N TRP A 951 -19.18 -27.94 32.27
CA TRP A 951 -18.08 -27.18 31.69
C TRP A 951 -16.77 -27.47 32.42
N ILE A 952 -15.70 -27.62 31.67
CA ILE A 952 -14.35 -27.79 32.20
C ILE A 952 -13.40 -26.85 31.46
N GLY A 953 -12.32 -26.45 32.14
CA GLY A 953 -11.27 -25.65 31.54
C GLY A 953 -9.90 -26.15 31.93
N ILE A 954 -8.92 -25.92 31.07
CA ILE A 954 -7.51 -25.96 31.45
C ILE A 954 -6.94 -24.55 31.35
N GLY A 955 -5.90 -24.27 32.12
CA GLY A 955 -5.32 -22.93 32.22
C GLY A 955 -4.03 -22.95 33.00
N LEU A 956 -3.31 -21.84 32.95
CA LEU A 956 -2.06 -21.65 33.67
C LEU A 956 -2.36 -20.86 34.94
N ILE A 957 -2.01 -21.40 36.10
CA ILE A 957 -2.20 -20.71 37.39
C ILE A 957 -0.98 -20.89 38.29
N ARG A 958 -0.64 -19.85 39.06
CA ARG A 958 0.43 -19.87 40.06
C ARG A 958 0.27 -21.07 41.00
N ARG A 959 1.30 -21.92 41.07
CA ARG A 959 1.37 -23.12 41.92
C ARG A 959 0.19 -24.12 41.75
N GLY A 960 -0.38 -24.24 40.55
CA GLY A 960 -1.60 -25.02 40.30
C GLY A 960 -1.66 -26.42 40.92
N PRO A 961 -0.69 -27.33 40.68
CA PRO A 961 -0.68 -28.68 41.24
C PRO A 961 -0.68 -28.76 42.77
N GLU A 962 -0.15 -27.74 43.45
CA GLU A 962 -0.08 -27.66 44.91
C GLU A 962 -1.40 -27.17 45.52
N ARG A 963 -2.29 -26.63 44.68
CA ARG A 963 -3.54 -25.94 45.07
C ARG A 963 -4.79 -26.71 44.64
N HIS A 964 -4.67 -27.98 44.29
CA HIS A 964 -5.84 -28.80 43.95
C HIS A 964 -6.85 -28.82 45.11
N GLY A 965 -8.12 -28.59 44.79
CA GLY A 965 -9.23 -28.44 45.75
C GLY A 965 -9.47 -27.00 46.22
N GLU A 966 -8.55 -26.07 45.95
CA GLU A 966 -8.75 -24.65 46.24
C GLU A 966 -9.75 -24.03 45.26
N ARG A 967 -10.52 -23.04 45.74
CA ARG A 967 -11.49 -22.29 44.95
C ARG A 967 -10.98 -20.88 44.65
N VAL A 968 -11.08 -20.50 43.38
CA VAL A 968 -10.68 -19.19 42.85
C VAL A 968 -11.78 -18.63 41.96
N ARG A 969 -11.67 -17.37 41.58
CA ARG A 969 -12.62 -16.71 40.66
C ARG A 969 -12.02 -16.64 39.27
N ALA A 970 -12.72 -17.20 38.29
CA ALA A 970 -12.48 -16.97 36.89
C ALA A 970 -13.19 -15.68 36.47
N TYR A 971 -12.42 -14.61 36.31
CA TYR A 971 -12.87 -13.24 36.10
C TYR A 971 -12.64 -12.78 34.65
N ASP A 972 -13.71 -12.40 33.94
CA ASP A 972 -13.72 -11.87 32.58
C ASP A 972 -14.47 -10.53 32.57
N PRO A 973 -13.78 -9.41 32.84
CA PRO A 973 -14.41 -8.09 32.94
C PRO A 973 -14.93 -7.59 31.59
N VAL A 974 -14.35 -8.06 30.48
CA VAL A 974 -14.72 -7.63 29.12
C VAL A 974 -16.11 -8.16 28.76
N ARG A 975 -16.42 -9.38 29.18
CA ARG A 975 -17.73 -10.01 28.96
C ARG A 975 -18.65 -9.94 30.18
N GLY A 976 -18.21 -9.30 31.25
CA GLY A 976 -18.97 -9.16 32.50
C GLY A 976 -19.28 -10.50 33.17
N ALA A 977 -18.36 -11.47 33.11
CA ALA A 977 -18.55 -12.80 33.68
C ALA A 977 -17.57 -13.05 34.84
N GLU A 978 -18.08 -13.62 35.92
CA GLU A 978 -17.29 -14.00 37.09
C GLU A 978 -17.84 -15.32 37.63
N ILE A 979 -17.00 -16.35 37.67
CA ILE A 979 -17.42 -17.72 38.00
C ILE A 979 -16.45 -18.29 39.04
N GLU A 980 -16.97 -18.80 40.15
CA GLU A 980 -16.17 -19.53 41.12
C GLU A 980 -15.81 -20.92 40.54
N VAL A 981 -14.53 -21.25 40.53
CA VAL A 981 -13.99 -22.51 40.00
C VAL A 981 -13.10 -23.19 41.03
N GLU A 982 -13.11 -24.51 41.04
CA GLU A 982 -12.20 -25.36 41.79
C GLU A 982 -11.00 -25.74 40.92
N ILE A 983 -9.79 -25.52 41.44
CA ILE A 983 -8.54 -25.97 40.83
C ILE A 983 -8.43 -27.49 41.01
N CYS A 984 -8.17 -28.23 39.94
CA CYS A 984 -8.04 -29.68 39.96
C CYS A 984 -7.01 -30.17 38.93
N SER A 985 -6.86 -31.49 38.81
CA SER A 985 -6.01 -32.10 37.77
C SER A 985 -6.47 -31.65 36.38
N ALA A 986 -5.52 -31.31 35.51
CA ALA A 986 -5.79 -31.04 34.10
C ALA A 986 -6.31 -32.29 33.34
N VAL A 987 -6.09 -33.49 33.86
CA VAL A 987 -6.59 -34.74 33.28
C VAL A 987 -7.90 -35.12 33.96
N PHE A 988 -9.02 -34.88 33.29
CA PHE A 988 -10.36 -35.08 33.85
C PHE A 988 -10.94 -36.47 33.57
N VAL A 989 -10.61 -37.06 32.42
CA VAL A 989 -11.16 -38.34 31.95
C VAL A 989 -10.04 -39.36 31.76
N ASP A 990 -10.26 -40.58 32.27
CA ASP A 990 -9.31 -41.70 32.18
C ASP A 990 -7.86 -41.31 32.59
N PRO A 991 -7.63 -40.84 33.82
CA PRO A 991 -6.31 -40.36 34.24
C PRO A 991 -5.22 -41.44 34.25
N ARG A 992 -5.61 -42.73 34.15
CA ARG A 992 -4.68 -43.86 34.07
C ARG A 992 -4.37 -44.30 32.63
N GLU A 993 -4.98 -43.65 31.64
CA GLU A 993 -4.80 -43.94 30.21
C GLU A 993 -5.13 -45.40 29.83
N GLU A 994 -6.07 -46.02 30.53
CA GLU A 994 -6.42 -47.42 30.33
C GLU A 994 -6.97 -47.64 28.92
N LYS A 995 -7.71 -46.65 28.37
CA LYS A 995 -8.32 -46.73 27.04
C LYS A 995 -7.34 -46.68 25.87
N LEU A 996 -6.11 -46.22 26.09
CA LEU A 996 -5.08 -46.19 25.03
C LEU A 996 -4.45 -47.56 24.80
N ARG A 997 -4.54 -48.46 25.79
CA ARG A 997 -3.74 -49.70 25.89
C ARG A 997 -4.54 -50.98 25.62
N VAL A 998 -5.79 -50.86 25.17
CA VAL A 998 -6.72 -51.96 24.81
C VAL A 998 -6.68 -52.34 23.34
#